data_AF-K1R9G7-F1
#
_entry.id   AF-K1R9G7-F1
#
_cell.length_a   1.000
_cell.length_b   1.000
_cell.length_c   1.000
_cell.angle_alpha   90.00
_cell.angle_beta   90.00
_cell.angle_gamma   90.00
#
_symmetry.space_group_name_H-M   'P 1'
#
loop_
_entity.id
_entity.type
_entity.pdbx_description
1 polymer ?
#
loop_
_entity_poly.entity_id
_entity_poly.type
_entity_poly.pdbx_seq_one_letter_code
_entity_poly.pdbx_strand_id
1 'polypeptide(L)'
;MPYRCHAAPTIEVIEVWNKSHEDMGNILCHLQDCEPVPDTGQRCSVFNIDKEFRYRHLIPFQKNVRKILKDHIINNRFSEAETILGMDEIHPWQCLALEDWINVQSLAEYRIAANPRDRLLHFALRLHHYMTFTSPLKRYIDMVAHRFINALLSDECSPYYKNEIEKICSEMNDFLLRRKQFYNGCQILLRGHELVQLPQLFNGYVHEVSTMDIVLCYPSLRRLPTVSKRIPLNILQTRERPCFIQSRTVNRDILEMSWYNRLYSIQHKLKKQRKDNSSIRLNPYSTISFQQKQQWINLLKACFKRKTRNLRTEIENEVTKDFVNNIQEHYSTVDDVSSEDILGVDSTQTCRYSLSFNYGQIVVVQIAGEPEHGMMAPMPQLLDLTKNVKICLQHAREPVNVLCEYATKTAKERYDCCNEYVRIWVPILSMEIATLSVEDESYTITDLPIIFSKRGGSFQLTNAFCEIRDISFTVHATDFLAYSGEEDIAKNAEIEPFYVSGSDYLCIRCELKPVPQSKSNFLNGAISPRKRFWVGHAKIDDIQRIKTPEDMIKVKFVCHKKAPRIPQEMMGKKCECHVEIIPKVEVHRRTDMYLKSLNRASNLAMAIAERKPVPQLGTGKTFTGVVLISIFCSINKEICAKGGKKRIVLFCGPSNKSVDLVTEQIQSRTTQTSKKIEGGPGAYEE
;
A
#
# COMPACT_ATOMS: atom_id res chain seq x y z
N MET A 1 19.00 22.56 43.79
CA MET A 1 18.99 21.20 43.21
C MET A 1 18.20 21.20 41.91
N PRO A 2 18.55 20.35 40.92
CA PRO A 2 17.75 20.12 39.71
C PRO A 2 16.60 19.15 39.98
N TYR A 3 15.38 19.53 39.59
CA TYR A 3 14.18 18.71 39.69
C TYR A 3 13.77 18.20 38.31
N ARG A 4 13.18 17.01 38.27
CA ARG A 4 12.58 16.43 37.07
C ARG A 4 11.09 16.77 37.09
N CYS A 5 10.69 17.72 36.26
CA CYS A 5 9.34 18.23 36.16
C CYS A 5 8.62 17.61 34.95
N HIS A 6 7.30 17.50 35.05
CA HIS A 6 6.43 17.14 33.93
C HIS A 6 5.17 17.96 34.09
N ALA A 7 4.97 18.93 33.21
CA ALA A 7 3.82 19.83 33.30
C ALA A 7 2.53 19.09 32.95
N ALA A 8 1.46 19.40 33.67
CA ALA A 8 0.13 18.95 33.30
C ALA A 8 -0.29 19.63 31.98
N PRO A 9 -1.08 18.95 31.13
CA PRO A 9 -1.73 19.61 30.01
C PRO A 9 -2.53 20.83 30.47
N THR A 10 -2.50 21.91 29.71
CA THR A 10 -3.28 23.12 30.00
C THR A 10 -4.78 22.84 29.88
N ILE A 11 -5.61 23.57 30.63
CA ILE A 11 -7.08 23.40 30.63
C ILE A 11 -7.65 23.49 29.21
N GLU A 12 -7.20 24.45 28.41
CA GLU A 12 -7.62 24.63 27.01
C GLU A 12 -7.40 23.36 26.15
N VAL A 13 -6.23 22.73 26.31
CA VAL A 13 -5.86 21.50 25.60
C VAL A 13 -6.73 20.32 26.06
N ILE A 14 -7.03 20.23 27.36
CA ILE A 14 -7.93 19.22 27.91
C ILE A 14 -9.36 19.41 27.39
N GLU A 15 -9.84 20.66 27.30
CA GLU A 15 -11.17 20.97 26.75
C GLU A 15 -11.28 20.59 25.28
N VAL A 16 -10.26 20.89 24.47
CA VAL A 16 -10.20 20.47 23.06
C VAL A 16 -10.22 18.95 22.96
N TRP A 17 -9.40 18.26 23.76
CA TRP A 17 -9.35 16.80 23.77
C TRP A 17 -10.70 16.18 24.17
N ASN A 18 -11.37 16.71 25.19
CA ASN A 18 -12.68 16.25 25.66
C ASN A 18 -13.78 16.47 24.60
N LYS A 19 -13.73 17.59 23.86
CA LYS A 19 -14.64 17.83 22.72
C LYS A 19 -14.46 16.79 21.62
N SER A 20 -13.21 16.40 21.34
CA SER A 20 -12.89 15.39 20.32
C SER A 20 -13.21 13.95 20.73
N HIS A 21 -13.28 13.68 22.05
CA HIS A 21 -13.46 12.35 22.64
C HIS A 21 -14.53 12.33 23.73
N GLU A 22 -15.75 12.75 23.37
CA GLU A 22 -16.84 12.88 24.34
C GLU A 22 -17.09 11.57 25.13
N ASP A 23 -17.15 11.72 26.46
CA ASP A 23 -17.35 10.66 27.46
C ASP A 23 -16.20 9.64 27.61
N MET A 24 -15.12 9.73 26.80
CA MET A 24 -13.95 8.85 26.96
C MET A 24 -12.99 9.32 28.04
N GLY A 25 -12.95 10.61 28.36
CA GLY A 25 -12.11 11.16 29.43
C GLY A 25 -12.32 10.49 30.78
N ASN A 26 -13.57 10.30 31.18
CA ASN A 26 -13.92 9.61 32.43
C ASN A 26 -13.50 8.14 32.44
N ILE A 27 -13.48 7.48 31.27
CA ILE A 27 -13.09 6.09 31.15
C ILE A 27 -11.57 5.96 31.19
N LEU A 28 -10.88 6.69 30.32
CA LEU A 28 -9.42 6.66 30.22
C LEU A 28 -8.75 7.15 31.50
N CYS A 29 -9.17 8.28 32.05
CA CYS A 29 -8.55 8.81 33.26
C CYS A 29 -8.77 7.87 34.46
N HIS A 30 -9.92 7.17 34.55
CA HIS A 30 -10.10 6.16 35.60
C HIS A 30 -9.17 4.96 35.42
N LEU A 31 -9.04 4.46 34.18
CA LEU A 31 -8.18 3.31 33.85
C LEU A 31 -6.69 3.61 34.04
N GLN A 32 -6.27 4.82 33.68
CA GLN A 32 -4.91 5.32 33.83
C GLN A 32 -4.67 5.93 35.24
N ASP A 33 -5.70 5.90 36.09
CA ASP A 33 -5.73 6.53 37.43
C ASP A 33 -5.32 8.03 37.40
N CYS A 34 -5.53 8.71 36.28
CA CYS A 34 -5.06 10.07 36.05
C CYS A 34 -6.05 11.13 36.56
N GLU A 35 -5.54 12.19 37.19
CA GLU A 35 -6.29 13.42 37.48
C GLU A 35 -5.90 14.48 36.43
N PRO A 36 -6.76 14.80 35.45
CA PRO A 36 -6.38 15.67 34.34
C PRO A 36 -6.10 17.12 34.76
N VAL A 37 -6.75 17.59 35.84
CA VAL A 37 -6.45 18.89 36.46
C VAL A 37 -5.96 18.64 37.89
N PRO A 38 -4.63 18.72 38.14
CA PRO A 38 -4.04 18.45 39.46
C PRO A 38 -4.64 19.33 40.55
N ASP A 39 -4.68 18.82 41.78
CA ASP A 39 -5.05 19.54 43.02
C ASP A 39 -6.49 20.09 43.09
N THR A 40 -7.35 19.79 42.10
CA THR A 40 -8.78 20.18 42.11
C THR A 40 -9.68 19.18 42.81
N GLY A 41 -9.18 17.97 43.13
CA GLY A 41 -9.99 16.87 43.67
C GLY A 41 -10.99 16.28 42.68
N GLN A 42 -11.09 16.80 41.45
CA GLN A 42 -11.93 16.24 40.40
C GLN A 42 -11.27 14.98 39.82
N ARG A 43 -11.57 13.82 40.42
CA ARG A 43 -11.22 12.53 39.84
C ARG A 43 -12.17 12.19 38.70
N CYS A 44 -11.66 12.17 37.48
CA CYS A 44 -12.36 11.56 36.36
C CYS A 44 -12.56 10.07 36.64
N SER A 45 -13.82 9.65 36.57
CA SER A 45 -14.23 8.31 36.99
C SER A 45 -15.36 7.82 36.11
N VAL A 46 -15.32 6.54 35.74
CA VAL A 46 -16.44 5.88 35.05
C VAL A 46 -17.73 5.97 35.88
N PHE A 47 -17.61 6.08 37.21
CA PHE A 47 -18.76 6.26 38.10
C PHE A 47 -19.40 7.64 38.01
N ASN A 48 -18.69 8.66 37.52
CA ASN A 48 -19.21 10.02 37.35
C ASN A 48 -19.92 10.19 36.00
N ILE A 49 -20.02 9.13 35.21
CA ILE A 49 -20.83 9.11 34.00
C ILE A 49 -22.29 8.87 34.42
N ASP A 50 -22.98 9.97 34.68
CA ASP A 50 -24.40 10.01 35.11
C ASP A 50 -25.38 10.25 33.95
N LYS A 51 -24.86 10.52 32.75
CA LYS A 51 -25.63 10.68 31.52
C LYS A 51 -26.19 9.33 31.08
N GLU A 52 -27.52 9.20 31.00
CA GLU A 52 -28.15 8.04 30.38
C GLU A 52 -27.98 8.10 28.85
N PHE A 53 -27.27 7.12 28.31
CA PHE A 53 -27.11 7.01 26.86
C PHE A 53 -28.33 6.37 26.24
N ARG A 54 -28.97 7.08 25.31
CA ARG A 54 -30.03 6.51 24.47
C ARG A 54 -29.52 5.27 23.74
N TYR A 55 -30.40 4.30 23.49
CA TYR A 55 -30.11 3.02 22.81
C TYR A 55 -29.39 3.14 21.43
N ARG A 56 -29.39 4.33 20.82
CA ARG A 56 -28.75 4.63 19.54
C ARG A 56 -27.25 4.96 19.66
N HIS A 57 -26.73 5.20 20.85
CA HIS A 57 -25.30 5.44 21.06
C HIS A 57 -24.55 4.11 21.10
N LEU A 58 -23.80 3.83 20.04
CA LEU A 58 -23.09 2.59 19.85
C LEU A 58 -21.58 2.81 19.97
N ILE A 59 -20.87 1.83 20.51
CA ILE A 59 -19.40 1.82 20.57
C ILE A 59 -18.88 0.60 19.77
N PRO A 60 -17.85 0.78 18.93
CA PRO A 60 -17.26 -0.33 18.18
C PRO A 60 -16.43 -1.23 19.10
N PHE A 61 -16.52 -2.53 18.86
CA PHE A 61 -15.82 -3.55 19.62
C PHE A 61 -15.39 -4.71 18.71
N GLN A 62 -14.15 -5.17 18.79
CA GLN A 62 -13.67 -6.24 17.91
C GLN A 62 -14.45 -7.56 18.12
N LYS A 63 -14.91 -8.20 17.05
CA LYS A 63 -15.73 -9.43 17.13
C LYS A 63 -15.05 -10.56 17.90
N ASN A 64 -13.75 -10.78 17.65
CA ASN A 64 -12.94 -11.80 18.32
C ASN A 64 -12.76 -11.50 19.81
N VAL A 65 -12.42 -10.27 20.17
CA VAL A 65 -12.25 -9.85 21.57
C VAL A 65 -13.58 -10.01 22.32
N ARG A 66 -14.72 -9.66 21.71
CA ARG A 66 -16.03 -9.79 22.35
C ARG A 66 -16.37 -11.24 22.63
N LYS A 67 -16.12 -12.12 21.65
CA LYS A 67 -16.33 -13.56 21.81
C LYS A 67 -15.50 -14.13 22.97
N ILE A 68 -14.25 -13.71 23.07
CA ILE A 68 -13.33 -14.16 24.13
C ILE A 68 -13.75 -13.59 25.49
N LEU A 69 -14.10 -12.31 25.57
CA LEU A 69 -14.62 -11.68 26.79
C LEU A 69 -15.88 -12.40 27.32
N LYS A 70 -16.83 -12.70 26.42
CA LYS A 70 -18.03 -13.48 26.75
C LYS A 70 -17.68 -14.86 27.29
N ASP A 71 -16.78 -15.57 26.61
CA ASP A 71 -16.31 -16.89 27.04
C ASP A 71 -15.68 -16.86 28.44
N HIS A 72 -14.84 -15.87 28.73
CA HIS A 72 -14.23 -15.73 30.05
C HIS A 72 -15.27 -15.45 31.14
N ILE A 73 -16.22 -14.55 30.90
CA ILE A 73 -17.25 -14.21 31.90
C ILE A 73 -18.21 -15.39 32.15
N ILE A 74 -18.63 -16.11 31.11
CA ILE A 74 -19.51 -17.29 31.23
C ILE A 74 -18.82 -18.41 32.01
N ASN A 75 -17.52 -18.63 31.74
CA ASN A 75 -16.72 -19.65 32.42
C ASN A 75 -16.16 -19.19 33.78
N ASN A 76 -16.65 -18.09 34.35
CA ASN A 76 -16.21 -17.51 35.63
C ASN A 76 -14.69 -17.17 35.70
N ARG A 77 -14.04 -16.95 34.56
CA ARG A 77 -12.64 -16.51 34.45
C ARG A 77 -12.54 -14.97 34.53
N PHE A 78 -12.96 -14.42 35.68
CA PHE A 78 -13.14 -12.97 35.83
C PHE A 78 -11.83 -12.15 35.74
N SER A 79 -10.70 -12.67 36.25
CA SER A 79 -9.42 -11.94 36.17
C SER A 79 -8.95 -11.71 34.72
N GLU A 80 -9.21 -12.68 33.84
CA GLU A 80 -8.92 -12.56 32.41
C GLU A 80 -9.86 -11.53 31.75
N ALA A 81 -11.15 -11.53 32.13
CA ALA A 81 -12.11 -10.54 31.68
C ALA A 81 -11.76 -9.12 32.14
N GLU A 82 -11.35 -8.94 33.41
CA GLU A 82 -10.87 -7.65 33.95
C GLU A 82 -9.66 -7.12 33.15
N THR A 83 -8.74 -8.01 32.79
CA THR A 83 -7.58 -7.65 31.95
C THR A 83 -8.02 -7.14 30.59
N ILE A 84 -8.96 -7.82 29.91
CA ILE A 84 -9.49 -7.40 28.60
C ILE A 84 -10.21 -6.04 28.70
N LEU A 85 -11.04 -5.86 29.72
CA LEU A 85 -11.79 -4.62 29.94
C LEU A 85 -10.86 -3.44 30.26
N GLY A 86 -9.76 -3.68 30.97
CA GLY A 86 -8.78 -2.67 31.35
C GLY A 86 -7.75 -2.32 30.28
N MET A 87 -7.71 -3.03 29.15
CA MET A 87 -6.76 -2.77 28.07
C MET A 87 -7.32 -1.80 27.04
N ASP A 88 -7.03 -0.51 27.19
CA ASP A 88 -7.46 0.54 26.24
C ASP A 88 -7.09 0.23 24.78
N GLU A 89 -5.93 -0.43 24.55
CA GLU A 89 -5.38 -0.65 23.21
C GLU A 89 -6.21 -1.60 22.32
N ILE A 90 -7.00 -2.50 22.91
CA ILE A 90 -7.79 -3.47 22.14
C ILE A 90 -9.19 -2.95 21.79
N HIS A 91 -9.59 -1.80 22.34
CA HIS A 91 -10.89 -1.16 22.10
C HIS A 91 -10.68 0.04 21.17
N PRO A 92 -11.23 0.06 19.94
CA PRO A 92 -10.85 1.03 18.90
C PRO A 92 -10.91 2.49 19.36
N TRP A 93 -12.04 2.95 19.89
CA TRP A 93 -12.19 4.34 20.31
C TRP A 93 -11.39 4.69 21.57
N GLN A 94 -11.19 3.75 22.50
CA GLN A 94 -10.37 4.02 23.70
C GLN A 94 -8.89 4.11 23.32
N CYS A 95 -8.42 3.24 22.43
CA CYS A 95 -7.05 3.26 21.93
C CYS A 95 -6.74 4.60 21.22
N LEU A 96 -7.65 5.08 20.39
CA LEU A 96 -7.46 6.35 19.67
C LEU A 96 -7.48 7.54 20.63
N ALA A 97 -8.42 7.57 21.57
CA ALA A 97 -8.46 8.60 22.60
C ALA A 97 -7.22 8.58 23.50
N LEU A 98 -6.68 7.39 23.81
CA LEU A 98 -5.43 7.22 24.55
C LEU A 98 -4.21 7.72 23.77
N GLU A 99 -4.14 7.46 22.46
CA GLU A 99 -3.07 7.97 21.60
C GLU A 99 -3.07 9.51 21.62
N ASP A 100 -4.24 10.14 21.49
CA ASP A 100 -4.37 11.60 21.55
C ASP A 100 -4.05 12.15 22.92
N TRP A 101 -4.46 11.45 23.99
CA TRP A 101 -4.13 11.83 25.36
C TRP A 101 -2.61 11.86 25.59
N ILE A 102 -1.88 10.94 24.97
CA ILE A 102 -0.41 10.90 25.07
C ILE A 102 0.22 12.00 24.24
N ASN A 103 -0.33 12.30 23.07
CA ASN A 103 0.19 13.34 22.18
C ASN A 103 0.05 14.75 22.77
N VAL A 104 -0.97 15.01 23.59
CA VAL A 104 -1.16 16.30 24.27
C VAL A 104 -0.30 16.48 25.53
N GLN A 105 0.35 15.42 26.01
CA GLN A 105 1.23 15.52 27.19
C GLN A 105 2.60 16.10 26.83
N SER A 106 3.11 16.95 27.71
CA SER A 106 4.44 17.53 27.57
C SER A 106 5.54 16.49 27.86
N LEU A 107 6.76 16.73 27.35
CA LEU A 107 7.89 15.91 27.74
C LEU A 107 8.35 16.32 29.14
N ALA A 108 8.63 15.33 29.99
CA ALA A 108 9.31 15.60 31.25
C ALA A 108 10.70 16.19 30.99
N GLU A 109 11.13 17.12 31.84
CA GLU A 109 12.34 17.92 31.68
C GLU A 109 12.98 18.23 33.03
N TYR A 110 14.29 18.50 33.04
CA TYR A 110 14.98 19.00 34.21
C TYR A 110 14.85 20.52 34.29
N ARG A 111 14.49 21.02 35.46
CA ARG A 111 14.38 22.46 35.77
C ARG A 111 14.84 22.72 37.19
N ILE A 112 15.17 23.97 37.49
CA ILE A 112 15.39 24.43 38.85
C ILE A 112 14.14 25.15 39.36
N ALA A 113 13.98 25.22 40.69
CA ALA A 113 13.00 26.11 41.29
C ALA A 113 13.46 27.56 41.08
N ALA A 114 12.57 28.43 40.58
CA ALA A 114 12.85 29.85 40.49
C ALA A 114 12.75 30.50 41.87
N ASN A 115 11.77 30.05 42.67
CA ASN A 115 11.54 30.47 44.05
C ASN A 115 11.44 29.27 45.00
N PRO A 116 11.77 29.43 46.30
CA PRO A 116 11.62 28.37 47.31
C PRO A 116 10.18 27.86 47.49
N ARG A 117 9.18 28.67 47.08
CA ARG A 117 7.75 28.33 47.17
C ARG A 117 7.21 27.63 45.91
N ASP A 118 8.03 27.46 44.87
CA ASP A 118 7.59 26.83 43.63
C ASP A 118 7.23 25.36 43.86
N ARG A 119 6.01 24.99 43.46
CA ARG A 119 5.55 23.60 43.44
C ARG A 119 5.87 22.97 42.10
N LEU A 120 7.05 22.36 42.01
CA LEU A 120 7.50 21.69 40.79
C LEU A 120 6.82 20.32 40.66
N LEU A 121 5.73 20.27 39.91
CA LEU A 121 4.95 19.05 39.68
C LEU A 121 5.60 18.14 38.64
N HIS A 122 5.55 16.83 38.91
CA HIS A 122 5.71 15.78 37.91
C HIS A 122 4.36 15.10 37.65
N PHE A 123 3.58 15.63 36.71
CA PHE A 123 2.19 15.28 36.41
C PHE A 123 1.93 13.77 36.37
N ALA A 124 2.63 13.06 35.49
CA ALA A 124 2.44 11.61 35.34
C ALA A 124 2.76 10.76 36.59
N LEU A 125 3.59 11.26 37.51
CA LEU A 125 3.93 10.55 38.75
C LEU A 125 3.12 11.05 39.95
N ARG A 126 2.42 12.19 39.81
CA ARG A 126 1.66 12.86 40.87
C ARG A 126 2.51 13.19 42.11
N LEU A 127 3.74 13.61 41.85
CA LEU A 127 4.70 14.00 42.88
C LEU A 127 5.15 15.44 42.66
N HIS A 128 5.28 16.18 43.74
CA HIS A 128 6.01 17.45 43.74
C HIS A 128 7.48 17.19 44.06
N HIS A 129 8.35 18.04 43.53
CA HIS A 129 9.79 18.04 43.85
C HIS A 129 10.47 16.70 43.56
N TYR A 130 10.08 16.04 42.47
CA TYR A 130 10.70 14.80 42.02
C TYR A 130 12.10 15.06 41.44
N MET A 131 13.05 14.18 41.73
CA MET A 131 14.40 14.22 41.17
C MET A 131 14.92 12.82 40.87
N THR A 132 15.93 12.72 40.01
CA THR A 132 16.64 11.47 39.75
C THR A 132 17.92 11.40 40.59
N PHE A 133 18.12 10.27 41.27
CA PHE A 133 19.25 10.07 42.19
C PHE A 133 19.90 8.67 42.09
N THR A 134 19.13 7.67 41.66
CA THR A 134 19.46 6.25 41.83
C THR A 134 20.38 5.66 40.75
N SER A 135 20.89 6.44 39.80
CA SER A 135 21.70 5.92 38.68
C SER A 135 22.86 6.85 38.27
N PRO A 136 23.76 7.23 39.19
CA PRO A 136 24.89 8.14 38.91
C PRO A 136 25.84 7.61 37.82
N LEU A 137 25.97 6.29 37.66
CA LEU A 137 26.81 5.68 36.62
C LEU A 137 26.25 5.86 35.19
N LYS A 138 24.95 6.10 35.04
CA LYS A 138 24.26 6.16 33.74
C LYS A 138 23.65 7.53 33.43
N ARG A 139 23.60 8.43 34.41
CA ARG A 139 22.98 9.76 34.31
C ARG A 139 23.83 10.77 35.06
N TYR A 140 24.37 11.75 34.34
CA TYR A 140 25.21 12.80 34.93
C TYR A 140 24.47 13.62 36.00
N ILE A 141 23.17 13.88 35.79
CA ILE A 141 22.36 14.65 36.74
C ILE A 141 22.19 13.96 38.10
N ASP A 142 22.27 12.63 38.14
CA ASP A 142 22.27 11.88 39.40
C ASP A 142 23.59 12.11 40.15
N MET A 143 24.73 12.28 39.46
CA MET A 143 25.98 12.70 40.13
C MET A 143 25.88 14.12 40.69
N VAL A 144 25.22 15.03 39.96
CA VAL A 144 24.96 16.40 40.44
C VAL A 144 24.09 16.35 41.71
N ALA A 145 23.05 15.53 41.72
CA ALA A 145 22.22 15.26 42.89
C ALA A 145 23.02 14.72 44.09
N HIS A 146 23.90 13.74 43.86
CA HIS A 146 24.78 13.19 44.90
C HIS A 146 25.68 14.27 45.50
N ARG A 147 26.28 15.14 44.68
CA ARG A 147 27.12 16.27 45.15
C ARG A 147 26.32 17.25 46.01
N PHE A 148 25.09 17.59 45.59
CA PHE A 148 24.21 18.43 46.39
C PHE A 148 23.87 17.80 47.74
N ILE A 149 23.55 16.49 47.77
CA ILE A 149 23.23 15.78 49.01
C ILE A 149 24.47 15.68 49.91
N ASN A 150 25.66 15.43 49.35
CA ASN A 150 26.90 15.40 50.12
C ASN A 150 27.21 16.74 50.78
N ALA A 151 27.09 17.85 50.02
CA ALA A 151 27.27 19.20 50.55
C ALA A 151 26.24 19.49 51.66
N LEU A 152 24.97 19.11 51.45
CA LEU A 152 23.92 19.28 52.46
C LEU A 152 24.20 18.47 53.75
N LEU A 153 24.66 17.23 53.62
CA LEU A 153 24.99 16.38 54.77
C LEU A 153 26.26 16.84 55.51
N SER A 154 27.15 17.54 54.81
CA SER A 154 28.40 18.08 55.37
C SER A 154 28.29 19.52 55.84
N ASP A 155 27.09 20.13 55.77
CA ASP A 155 26.81 21.54 56.05
C ASP A 155 27.70 22.52 55.25
N GLU A 156 28.03 22.14 54.00
CA GLU A 156 28.83 22.93 53.07
C GLU A 156 27.98 23.83 52.17
N CYS A 157 28.60 24.85 51.58
CA CYS A 157 27.97 25.68 50.56
C CYS A 157 27.57 24.86 49.32
N SER A 158 26.58 25.35 48.56
CA SER A 158 26.15 24.73 47.30
C SER A 158 27.35 24.49 46.38
N PRO A 159 27.55 23.26 45.86
CA PRO A 159 28.69 22.93 45.01
C PRO A 159 28.62 23.55 43.60
N TYR A 160 27.52 24.24 43.28
CA TYR A 160 27.29 24.89 41.99
C TYR A 160 26.54 26.21 42.15
N TYR A 161 26.77 27.12 41.20
CA TYR A 161 25.98 28.34 41.01
C TYR A 161 24.66 28.05 40.28
N LYS A 162 23.69 28.97 40.41
CA LYS A 162 22.35 28.83 39.80
C LYS A 162 22.42 28.69 38.27
N ASN A 163 23.18 29.56 37.61
CA ASN A 163 23.39 29.56 36.16
C ASN A 163 24.06 28.26 35.65
N GLU A 164 24.96 27.67 36.44
CA GLU A 164 25.60 26.39 36.09
C GLU A 164 24.58 25.26 36.09
N ILE A 165 23.69 25.19 37.09
CA ILE A 165 22.64 24.16 37.12
C ILE A 165 21.60 24.39 36.02
N GLU A 166 21.22 25.63 35.72
CA GLU A 166 20.34 25.94 34.59
C GLU A 166 20.93 25.42 33.27
N LYS A 167 22.22 25.68 33.03
CA LYS A 167 22.95 25.17 31.87
C LYS A 167 22.99 23.64 31.85
N ILE A 168 23.32 22.99 32.97
CA ILE A 168 23.32 21.53 33.08
C ILE A 168 21.93 20.96 32.78
N CYS A 169 20.86 21.54 33.33
CA CYS A 169 19.49 21.12 33.05
C CYS A 169 19.17 21.21 31.56
N SER A 170 19.52 22.32 30.91
CA SER A 170 19.33 22.51 29.47
C SER A 170 20.05 21.45 28.65
N GLU A 171 21.36 21.27 28.89
CA GLU A 171 22.18 20.28 28.17
C GLU A 171 21.68 18.84 28.39
N MET A 172 21.23 18.52 29.61
CA MET A 172 20.66 17.21 29.93
C MET A 172 19.33 16.98 29.22
N ASN A 173 18.48 18.00 29.08
CA ASN A 173 17.22 17.89 28.35
C ASN A 173 17.48 17.63 26.85
N ASP A 174 18.41 18.35 26.24
CA ASP A 174 18.82 18.13 24.85
C ASP A 174 19.42 16.74 24.63
N PHE A 175 20.29 16.31 25.55
CA PHE A 175 20.85 14.96 25.54
C PHE A 175 19.77 13.89 25.66
N LEU A 176 18.79 14.07 26.55
CA LEU A 176 17.68 13.13 26.72
C LEU A 176 16.82 13.02 25.46
N LEU A 177 16.57 14.14 24.77
CA LEU A 177 15.85 14.14 23.50
C LEU A 177 16.61 13.36 22.43
N ARG A 178 17.91 13.64 22.25
CA ARG A 178 18.78 12.90 21.33
C ARG A 178 18.84 11.41 21.66
N ARG A 179 18.97 11.07 22.94
CA ARG A 179 18.97 9.67 23.42
C ARG A 179 17.66 8.96 23.11
N LYS A 180 16.51 9.62 23.30
CA LYS A 180 15.20 9.07 22.98
C LYS A 180 15.07 8.81 21.48
N GLN A 181 15.48 9.77 20.64
CA GLN A 181 15.47 9.63 19.18
C GLN A 181 16.39 8.49 18.73
N PHE A 182 17.61 8.42 19.23
CA PHE A 182 18.56 7.35 18.91
C PHE A 182 18.02 5.98 19.29
N TYR A 183 17.53 5.82 20.53
CA TYR A 183 16.95 4.56 20.99
C TYR A 183 15.74 4.14 20.15
N ASN A 184 14.84 5.06 19.83
CA ASN A 184 13.72 4.80 18.94
C ASN A 184 14.19 4.36 17.55
N GLY A 185 15.22 5.02 16.99
CA GLY A 185 15.85 4.64 15.73
C GLY A 185 16.40 3.20 15.76
N CYS A 186 17.08 2.80 16.84
CA CYS A 186 17.55 1.42 17.00
C CYS A 186 16.41 0.41 17.04
N GLN A 187 15.31 0.73 17.72
CA GLN A 187 14.14 -0.15 17.78
C GLN A 187 13.45 -0.29 16.42
N ILE A 188 13.33 0.81 15.67
CA ILE A 188 12.77 0.82 14.32
C ILE A 188 13.63 -0.05 13.40
N LEU A 189 14.96 0.12 13.45
CA LEU A 189 15.91 -0.67 12.66
C LEU A 189 15.80 -2.16 12.97
N LEU A 190 15.83 -2.53 14.26
CA LEU A 190 15.70 -3.92 14.70
C LEU A 190 14.38 -4.52 14.20
N ARG A 191 13.28 -3.78 14.39
CA ARG A 191 11.96 -4.24 13.97
C ARG A 191 11.83 -4.36 12.45
N GLY A 192 12.44 -3.43 11.71
CA GLY A 192 12.54 -3.50 10.25
C GLY A 192 13.23 -4.78 9.81
N HIS A 193 14.37 -5.13 10.39
CA HIS A 193 15.09 -6.38 10.09
C HIS A 193 14.27 -7.64 10.42
N GLU A 194 13.56 -7.67 11.56
CA GLU A 194 12.67 -8.79 11.90
C GLU A 194 11.56 -8.99 10.85
N LEU A 195 10.95 -7.88 10.42
CA LEU A 195 9.84 -7.88 9.46
C LEU A 195 10.25 -8.20 8.01
N VAL A 196 11.55 -8.18 7.68
CA VAL A 196 12.04 -8.72 6.39
C VAL A 196 11.83 -10.23 6.32
N GLN A 197 12.12 -10.92 7.43
CA GLN A 197 12.02 -12.39 7.49
C GLN A 197 10.58 -12.83 7.72
N LEU A 198 9.85 -12.07 8.55
CA LEU A 198 8.51 -12.42 8.99
C LEU A 198 7.57 -11.21 8.89
N PRO A 199 7.07 -10.87 7.68
CA PRO A 199 6.01 -9.89 7.54
C PRO A 199 4.79 -10.26 8.40
N GLN A 200 4.13 -9.25 8.95
CA GLN A 200 3.08 -9.44 9.95
C GLN A 200 1.88 -8.53 9.67
N LEU A 201 0.67 -9.08 9.85
CA LEU A 201 -0.58 -8.33 9.79
C LEU A 201 -0.87 -7.63 11.13
N PHE A 202 -1.39 -6.42 11.04
CA PHE A 202 -1.85 -5.63 12.18
C PHE A 202 -3.25 -5.09 11.92
N ASN A 203 -4.06 -5.08 12.98
CA ASN A 203 -5.30 -4.33 13.01
C ASN A 203 -4.94 -2.86 13.20
N GLY A 204 -5.06 -2.06 12.14
CA GLY A 204 -4.94 -0.61 12.20
C GLY A 204 -6.30 0.01 12.46
N TYR A 205 -6.39 0.89 13.44
CA TYR A 205 -7.57 1.70 13.67
C TYR A 205 -7.46 3.00 12.88
N VAL A 206 -8.45 3.29 12.04
CA VAL A 206 -8.52 4.55 11.31
C VAL A 206 -8.66 5.69 12.31
N HIS A 207 -7.65 6.56 12.35
CA HIS A 207 -7.53 7.67 13.29
C HIS A 207 -7.99 8.98 12.66
N GLU A 208 -7.49 9.27 11.45
CA GLU A 208 -7.86 10.46 10.67
C GLU A 208 -7.90 10.08 9.19
N VAL A 209 -8.71 10.81 8.44
CA VAL A 209 -8.79 10.71 6.99
C VAL A 209 -8.61 12.11 6.41
N SER A 210 -7.81 12.23 5.37
CA SER A 210 -7.54 13.49 4.67
C SER A 210 -7.69 13.29 3.17
N THR A 211 -7.59 14.38 2.41
CA THR A 211 -7.59 14.33 0.93
C THR A 211 -6.35 13.64 0.35
N MET A 212 -5.34 13.36 1.18
CA MET A 212 -4.05 12.81 0.77
C MET A 212 -3.77 11.41 1.35
N ASP A 213 -4.20 11.14 2.57
CA ASP A 213 -3.87 9.91 3.30
C ASP A 213 -4.94 9.44 4.28
N ILE A 214 -4.86 8.15 4.62
CA ILE A 214 -5.55 7.54 5.76
C ILE A 214 -4.51 7.33 6.86
N VAL A 215 -4.73 7.93 8.02
CA VAL A 215 -3.86 7.80 9.19
C VAL A 215 -4.38 6.67 10.09
N LEU A 216 -3.49 5.75 10.44
CA LEU A 216 -3.77 4.56 11.22
C LEU A 216 -3.05 4.60 12.57
N CYS A 217 -3.76 4.19 13.62
CA CYS A 217 -3.18 3.85 14.90
C CYS A 217 -3.06 2.32 15.01
N TYR A 218 -1.85 1.83 15.29
CA TYR A 218 -1.61 0.40 15.53
C TYR A 218 -1.45 0.17 17.03
N PRO A 219 -2.36 -0.60 17.67
CA PRO A 219 -2.23 -1.01 19.06
C PRO A 219 -0.86 -1.60 19.37
N SER A 220 -0.28 -1.22 20.51
CA SER A 220 1.05 -1.67 20.96
C SER A 220 2.25 -1.34 20.04
N LEU A 221 2.04 -0.60 18.93
CA LEU A 221 3.07 -0.23 17.96
C LEU A 221 3.20 1.30 17.77
N ARG A 222 3.02 2.04 18.86
CA ARG A 222 3.07 3.52 18.85
C ARG A 222 4.38 4.11 18.35
N ARG A 223 5.49 3.38 18.52
CA ARG A 223 6.84 3.83 18.12
C ARG A 223 7.14 3.64 16.63
N LEU A 224 6.20 3.12 15.84
CA LEU A 224 6.37 3.05 14.41
C LEU A 224 6.57 4.44 13.80
N PRO A 225 7.42 4.57 12.76
CA PRO A 225 7.54 5.79 11.99
C PRO A 225 6.19 6.28 11.46
N THR A 226 6.07 7.59 11.27
CA THR A 226 4.85 8.21 10.70
C THR A 226 4.50 7.63 9.34
N VAL A 227 5.50 7.37 8.49
CA VAL A 227 5.34 6.73 7.17
C VAL A 227 4.72 5.33 7.27
N SER A 228 4.93 4.62 8.38
CA SER A 228 4.32 3.31 8.63
C SER A 228 2.87 3.40 9.04
N LYS A 229 2.44 4.55 9.55
CA LYS A 229 1.09 4.83 10.07
C LYS A 229 0.19 5.50 9.04
N ARG A 230 0.68 5.80 7.84
CA ARG A 230 -0.08 6.51 6.81
C ARG A 230 -0.18 5.68 5.54
N ILE A 231 -1.38 5.63 4.98
CA ILE A 231 -1.63 5.05 3.65
C ILE A 231 -2.03 6.19 2.73
N PRO A 232 -1.13 6.66 1.85
CA PRO A 232 -1.47 7.64 0.83
C PRO A 232 -2.59 7.15 -0.09
N LEU A 233 -3.51 8.03 -0.49
CA LEU A 233 -4.64 7.64 -1.34
C LEU A 233 -4.22 7.28 -2.76
N ASN A 234 -3.14 7.89 -3.28
CA ASN A 234 -2.64 7.62 -4.63
C ASN A 234 -2.13 6.18 -4.81
N ILE A 235 -1.70 5.50 -3.74
CA ILE A 235 -1.24 4.10 -3.80
C ILE A 235 -2.37 3.07 -3.60
N LEU A 236 -3.62 3.52 -3.43
CA LEU A 236 -4.80 2.65 -3.36
C LEU A 236 -5.37 2.30 -4.74
N GLN A 237 -4.75 2.80 -5.83
CA GLN A 237 -5.12 2.52 -7.22
C GLN A 237 -6.59 2.85 -7.52
N THR A 238 -7.11 3.94 -6.95
CA THR A 238 -8.47 4.42 -7.25
C THR A 238 -8.48 5.33 -8.47
N ARG A 239 -9.49 5.19 -9.33
CA ARG A 239 -9.67 6.00 -10.54
C ARG A 239 -10.54 7.23 -10.33
N GLU A 240 -11.33 7.23 -9.26
CA GLU A 240 -12.18 8.36 -8.89
C GLU A 240 -11.58 9.15 -7.74
N ARG A 241 -11.92 10.43 -7.69
CA ARG A 241 -11.54 11.28 -6.57
C ARG A 241 -12.27 10.84 -5.31
N PRO A 242 -11.59 10.83 -4.15
CA PRO A 242 -12.24 10.55 -2.88
C PRO A 242 -13.40 11.52 -2.62
N CYS A 243 -14.48 11.02 -2.03
CA CYS A 243 -15.58 11.85 -1.54
C CYS A 243 -15.60 11.86 -0.01
N PHE A 244 -15.93 13.03 0.55
CA PHE A 244 -16.07 13.22 1.99
C PHE A 244 -17.53 13.35 2.36
N ILE A 245 -17.95 12.59 3.36
CA ILE A 245 -19.29 12.58 3.91
C ILE A 245 -19.18 12.99 5.37
N GLN A 246 -19.98 13.96 5.80
CA GLN A 246 -20.05 14.29 7.23
C GLN A 246 -20.87 13.24 7.97
N SER A 247 -20.28 12.65 9.01
CA SER A 247 -21.02 11.74 9.87
C SER A 247 -22.06 12.50 10.71
N ARG A 248 -23.25 11.92 10.85
CA ARG A 248 -24.34 12.49 11.68
C ARG A 248 -24.19 12.18 13.16
N THR A 249 -23.36 11.19 13.52
CA THR A 249 -23.24 10.65 14.88
C THR A 249 -21.93 11.07 15.55
N VAL A 250 -20.87 11.26 14.78
CA VAL A 250 -19.56 11.74 15.23
C VAL A 250 -19.23 12.95 14.37
N ASN A 251 -18.86 14.09 14.95
CA ASN A 251 -18.49 15.29 14.17
C ASN A 251 -17.10 15.12 13.53
N ARG A 252 -16.97 14.12 12.64
CA ARG A 252 -15.75 13.74 11.92
C ARG A 252 -16.09 13.36 10.49
N ASP A 253 -15.14 13.59 9.61
CA ASP A 253 -15.27 13.28 8.20
C ASP A 253 -15.17 11.76 7.95
N ILE A 254 -16.01 11.28 7.05
CA ILE A 254 -15.96 9.93 6.49
C ILE A 254 -15.42 10.02 5.07
N LEU A 255 -14.39 9.24 4.78
CA LEU A 255 -13.80 9.15 3.45
C LEU A 255 -14.40 7.95 2.70
N GLU A 256 -15.11 8.16 1.60
CA GLU A 256 -15.54 7.09 0.71
C GLU A 256 -14.65 7.03 -0.54
N MET A 257 -14.10 5.83 -0.78
CA MET A 257 -13.21 5.52 -1.89
C MET A 257 -13.90 4.55 -2.84
N SER A 258 -13.70 4.73 -4.15
CA SER A 258 -14.30 3.90 -5.22
C SER A 258 -13.24 3.27 -6.11
N TRP A 259 -13.44 1.99 -6.45
CA TRP A 259 -12.56 1.18 -7.29
C TRP A 259 -13.30 0.62 -8.51
N TYR A 260 -12.51 0.32 -9.54
CA TYR A 260 -12.92 -0.11 -10.87
C TYR A 260 -11.98 -1.22 -11.30
N ASN A 261 -12.17 -2.41 -10.72
CA ASN A 261 -11.20 -3.49 -10.86
C ASN A 261 -11.84 -4.73 -11.47
N ARG A 262 -11.07 -5.48 -12.25
CA ARG A 262 -11.43 -6.81 -12.75
C ARG A 262 -10.99 -7.85 -11.72
N LEU A 263 -11.96 -8.43 -11.01
CA LEU A 263 -11.73 -9.32 -9.87
C LEU A 263 -12.38 -10.68 -10.12
N TYR A 264 -11.61 -11.66 -10.57
CA TYR A 264 -12.09 -13.00 -10.88
C TYR A 264 -11.72 -13.99 -9.78
N SER A 265 -12.46 -15.09 -9.68
CA SER A 265 -12.18 -16.15 -8.71
C SER A 265 -12.36 -17.51 -9.36
N ILE A 266 -11.37 -18.38 -9.21
CA ILE A 266 -11.42 -19.75 -9.76
C ILE A 266 -12.51 -20.59 -9.07
N GLN A 267 -12.71 -20.39 -7.77
CA GLN A 267 -13.62 -21.20 -6.96
C GLN A 267 -15.02 -20.61 -6.85
N HIS A 268 -15.26 -19.43 -7.44
CA HIS A 268 -16.54 -18.77 -7.32
C HIS A 268 -17.64 -19.53 -8.06
N LYS A 269 -18.61 -20.03 -7.29
CA LYS A 269 -19.86 -20.56 -7.84
C LYS A 269 -20.81 -19.38 -8.01
N LEU A 270 -21.20 -19.09 -9.26
CA LEU A 270 -22.21 -18.08 -9.58
C LEU A 270 -23.50 -18.38 -8.80
N LYS A 271 -23.75 -17.65 -7.71
CA LYS A 271 -24.99 -17.79 -6.93
C LYS A 271 -26.15 -17.09 -7.64
N LYS A 272 -25.90 -15.92 -8.24
CA LYS A 272 -26.87 -15.16 -9.05
C LYS A 272 -26.14 -14.11 -9.89
N GLN A 273 -26.35 -14.08 -11.20
CA GLN A 273 -25.89 -12.96 -12.03
C GLN A 273 -26.65 -11.69 -11.68
N ARG A 274 -25.92 -10.58 -11.58
CA ARG A 274 -26.49 -9.25 -11.44
C ARG A 274 -27.06 -8.80 -12.77
N LYS A 275 -28.08 -7.95 -12.72
CA LYS A 275 -28.72 -7.37 -13.91
C LYS A 275 -28.07 -6.05 -14.34
N ASP A 276 -27.32 -5.42 -13.44
CA ASP A 276 -26.70 -4.12 -13.61
C ASP A 276 -25.28 -4.10 -13.05
N ASN A 277 -24.47 -3.14 -13.51
CA ASN A 277 -23.13 -2.85 -12.96
C ASN A 277 -23.16 -1.63 -12.03
N SER A 278 -24.16 -1.56 -11.14
CA SER A 278 -24.22 -0.50 -10.13
C SER A 278 -23.14 -0.70 -9.07
N SER A 279 -22.61 0.42 -8.56
CA SER A 279 -21.51 0.41 -7.58
C SER A 279 -21.94 -0.32 -6.30
N ILE A 280 -21.14 -1.31 -5.90
CA ILE A 280 -21.36 -2.11 -4.69
C ILE A 280 -20.69 -1.44 -3.50
N ARG A 281 -21.40 -1.29 -2.38
CA ARG A 281 -20.78 -0.79 -1.14
C ARG A 281 -20.25 -1.96 -0.32
N LEU A 282 -18.96 -1.97 -0.02
CA LEU A 282 -18.33 -2.95 0.87
C LEU A 282 -18.65 -2.64 2.33
N ASN A 283 -18.79 -3.67 3.14
CA ASN A 283 -19.06 -3.57 4.57
C ASN A 283 -17.82 -3.05 5.32
N PRO A 284 -17.83 -1.83 5.89
CA PRO A 284 -16.68 -1.27 6.60
C PRO A 284 -16.44 -1.93 7.98
N TYR A 285 -17.40 -2.71 8.48
CA TYR A 285 -17.40 -3.25 9.84
C TYR A 285 -17.35 -4.78 9.89
N SER A 286 -16.72 -5.41 8.89
CA SER A 286 -16.62 -6.89 8.81
C SER A 286 -16.00 -7.54 10.05
N THR A 287 -15.06 -6.85 10.73
CA THR A 287 -14.35 -7.31 11.93
C THR A 287 -14.88 -6.70 13.25
N ILE A 288 -15.82 -5.75 13.17
CA ILE A 288 -16.35 -5.00 14.31
C ILE A 288 -17.78 -5.46 14.63
N SER A 289 -18.08 -5.52 15.92
CA SER A 289 -19.44 -5.58 16.42
C SER A 289 -19.73 -4.32 17.22
N PHE A 290 -20.99 -3.87 17.19
CA PHE A 290 -21.40 -2.73 17.99
C PHE A 290 -22.16 -3.19 19.23
N GLN A 291 -22.01 -2.41 20.30
CA GLN A 291 -22.74 -2.57 21.55
C GLN A 291 -23.21 -1.21 22.05
N GLN A 292 -24.23 -1.21 22.91
CA GLN A 292 -24.73 0.03 23.48
C GLN A 292 -23.67 0.63 24.42
N LYS A 293 -23.46 1.94 24.31
CA LYS A 293 -22.51 2.67 25.16
C LYS A 293 -22.83 2.50 26.64
N GLN A 294 -24.12 2.47 27.00
CA GLN A 294 -24.56 2.23 28.38
C GLN A 294 -24.14 0.85 28.91
N GLN A 295 -24.32 -0.20 28.12
CA GLN A 295 -23.91 -1.57 28.49
C GLN A 295 -22.39 -1.64 28.71
N TRP A 296 -21.61 -1.01 27.83
CA TRP A 296 -20.16 -0.93 27.98
C TRP A 296 -19.75 -0.25 29.30
N ILE A 297 -20.37 0.88 29.62
CA ILE A 297 -20.13 1.59 30.89
C ILE A 297 -20.53 0.72 32.09
N ASN A 298 -21.66 0.00 32.01
CA ASN A 298 -22.10 -0.88 33.08
C ASN A 298 -21.11 -2.03 33.31
N LEU A 299 -20.57 -2.63 32.25
CA LEU A 299 -19.51 -3.64 32.33
C LEU A 299 -18.28 -3.09 33.03
N LEU A 300 -17.82 -1.90 32.66
CA LEU A 300 -16.69 -1.22 33.31
C LEU A 300 -16.98 -0.92 34.79
N LYS A 301 -18.16 -0.36 35.12
CA LYS A 301 -18.58 -0.08 36.51
C LYS A 301 -18.61 -1.36 37.35
N ALA A 302 -19.10 -2.49 36.79
CA ALA A 302 -19.15 -3.78 37.48
C ALA A 302 -17.75 -4.38 37.68
N CYS A 303 -16.88 -4.24 36.68
CA CYS A 303 -15.47 -4.61 36.72
C CYS A 303 -14.74 -3.86 37.84
N PHE A 304 -14.79 -2.53 37.87
CA PHE A 304 -14.12 -1.72 38.90
C PHE A 304 -14.66 -1.95 40.32
N LYS A 305 -15.96 -2.25 40.46
CA LYS A 305 -16.56 -2.64 41.76
C LYS A 305 -16.30 -4.10 42.15
N ARG A 306 -15.60 -4.89 41.32
CA ARG A 306 -15.37 -6.34 41.48
C ARG A 306 -16.68 -7.13 41.71
N LYS A 307 -17.78 -6.68 41.10
CA LYS A 307 -19.11 -7.31 41.22
C LYS A 307 -19.31 -8.33 40.09
N THR A 308 -18.77 -9.53 40.27
CA THR A 308 -18.80 -10.62 39.28
C THR A 308 -20.21 -11.06 38.87
N ARG A 309 -21.18 -11.04 39.80
CA ARG A 309 -22.59 -11.34 39.51
C ARG A 309 -23.18 -10.35 38.49
N ASN A 310 -22.87 -9.07 38.64
CA ASN A 310 -23.38 -8.03 37.75
C ASN A 310 -22.78 -8.13 36.34
N LEU A 311 -21.50 -8.51 36.21
CA LEU A 311 -20.87 -8.77 34.91
C LEU A 311 -21.60 -9.87 34.13
N ARG A 312 -21.98 -10.94 34.83
CA ARG A 312 -22.70 -12.06 34.23
C ARG A 312 -24.10 -11.64 33.80
N THR A 313 -24.83 -10.95 34.66
CA THR A 313 -26.16 -10.41 34.33
C THR A 313 -26.12 -9.49 33.11
N GLU A 314 -25.10 -8.65 32.96
CA GLU A 314 -25.01 -7.71 31.84
C GLU A 314 -24.72 -8.41 30.50
N ILE A 315 -23.97 -9.52 30.52
CA ILE A 315 -23.74 -10.36 29.32
C ILE A 315 -24.93 -11.26 29.01
N GLU A 316 -25.62 -11.79 30.02
CA GLU A 316 -26.81 -12.62 29.82
C GLU A 316 -28.01 -11.80 29.32
N ASN A 317 -28.13 -10.54 29.76
CA ASN A 317 -29.13 -9.58 29.27
C ASN A 317 -28.79 -8.98 27.89
N GLU A 318 -27.62 -9.31 27.35
CA GLU A 318 -27.15 -8.77 26.09
C GLU A 318 -27.97 -9.34 24.93
N VAL A 319 -28.84 -8.50 24.36
CA VAL A 319 -29.63 -8.87 23.19
C VAL A 319 -28.68 -9.24 22.04
N THR A 320 -28.81 -10.44 21.48
CA THR A 320 -28.07 -10.95 20.30
C THR A 320 -28.37 -10.22 18.99
N LYS A 321 -28.99 -9.03 19.05
CA LYS A 321 -29.25 -8.20 17.87
C LYS A 321 -27.95 -7.55 17.42
N ASP A 322 -27.63 -7.73 16.15
CA ASP A 322 -26.50 -7.04 15.54
C ASP A 322 -26.86 -5.56 15.33
N PHE A 323 -26.35 -4.70 16.21
CA PHE A 323 -26.58 -3.26 16.15
C PHE A 323 -25.93 -2.59 14.93
N VAL A 324 -25.07 -3.31 14.20
CA VAL A 324 -24.48 -2.87 12.93
C VAL A 324 -25.57 -2.44 11.94
N ASN A 325 -26.73 -3.10 11.94
CA ASN A 325 -27.86 -2.75 11.08
C ASN A 325 -28.52 -1.40 11.37
N ASN A 326 -28.14 -0.70 12.44
CA ASN A 326 -28.65 0.65 12.73
C ASN A 326 -27.70 1.75 12.24
N ILE A 327 -26.58 1.37 11.62
CA ILE A 327 -25.49 2.27 11.22
C ILE A 327 -25.64 2.55 9.73
N GLN A 328 -25.73 3.84 9.37
CA GLN A 328 -26.02 4.26 8.00
C GLN A 328 -24.95 3.80 7.01
N GLU A 329 -23.71 3.76 7.47
CA GLU A 329 -22.53 3.33 6.76
C GLU A 329 -22.58 1.85 6.39
N HIS A 330 -23.37 1.03 7.08
CA HIS A 330 -23.57 -0.40 6.79
C HIS A 330 -24.75 -0.69 5.85
N TYR A 331 -25.65 0.27 5.60
CA TYR A 331 -26.83 0.01 4.79
C TYR A 331 -26.50 -0.44 3.36
N SER A 332 -27.15 -1.54 2.95
CA SER A 332 -27.01 -2.15 1.62
C SER A 332 -25.56 -2.49 1.27
N THR A 333 -24.77 -2.88 2.28
CA THR A 333 -23.39 -3.32 2.08
C THR A 333 -23.28 -4.82 1.86
N VAL A 334 -22.18 -5.25 1.26
CA VAL A 334 -21.80 -6.66 1.11
C VAL A 334 -20.41 -6.91 1.68
N ASP A 335 -20.14 -8.15 2.08
CA ASP A 335 -18.84 -8.50 2.67
C ASP A 335 -17.73 -8.74 1.63
N ASP A 336 -18.08 -8.95 0.36
CA ASP A 336 -17.11 -9.20 -0.71
C ASP A 336 -17.66 -8.88 -2.10
N VAL A 337 -16.76 -8.74 -3.08
CA VAL A 337 -17.08 -8.38 -4.47
C VAL A 337 -16.38 -9.30 -5.46
N SER A 338 -16.99 -9.48 -6.63
CA SER A 338 -16.47 -10.30 -7.73
C SER A 338 -16.97 -9.77 -9.07
N SER A 339 -16.11 -9.77 -10.09
CA SER A 339 -16.48 -9.53 -11.49
C SER A 339 -17.27 -10.69 -12.09
N GLU A 340 -17.23 -11.89 -11.47
CA GLU A 340 -18.00 -13.05 -11.91
C GLU A 340 -19.50 -12.76 -11.95
N ASP A 341 -20.00 -11.92 -11.03
CA ASP A 341 -21.42 -11.61 -10.90
C ASP A 341 -21.95 -10.72 -12.03
N ILE A 342 -21.07 -10.06 -12.79
CA ILE A 342 -21.41 -9.12 -13.87
C ILE A 342 -20.92 -9.57 -15.26
N LEU A 343 -20.42 -10.80 -15.38
CA LEU A 343 -19.99 -11.34 -16.68
C LEU A 343 -21.15 -11.30 -17.69
N GLY A 344 -20.91 -10.68 -18.85
CA GLY A 344 -21.90 -10.51 -19.92
C GLY A 344 -22.89 -9.36 -19.70
N VAL A 345 -22.84 -8.65 -18.58
CA VAL A 345 -23.65 -7.44 -18.30
C VAL A 345 -22.95 -6.20 -18.83
N ASP A 346 -21.64 -6.13 -18.65
CA ASP A 346 -20.79 -5.01 -19.05
C ASP A 346 -19.64 -5.54 -19.93
N SER A 347 -19.42 -4.91 -21.09
CA SER A 347 -18.32 -5.22 -21.99
C SER A 347 -16.94 -5.05 -21.34
N THR A 348 -16.81 -4.15 -20.37
CA THR A 348 -15.55 -3.90 -19.65
C THR A 348 -15.26 -4.94 -18.57
N GLN A 349 -16.28 -5.71 -18.15
CA GLN A 349 -16.22 -6.69 -17.06
C GLN A 349 -15.63 -6.14 -15.74
N THR A 350 -15.67 -4.83 -15.57
CA THR A 350 -15.05 -4.13 -14.45
C THR A 350 -16.05 -3.98 -13.32
N CYS A 351 -15.73 -4.53 -12.15
CA CYS A 351 -16.59 -4.45 -10.99
C CYS A 351 -16.42 -3.10 -10.29
N ARG A 352 -17.51 -2.35 -10.18
CA ARG A 352 -17.54 -1.05 -9.47
C ARG A 352 -17.90 -1.28 -8.02
N TYR A 353 -17.04 -0.83 -7.10
CA TYR A 353 -17.32 -0.92 -5.67
C TYR A 353 -16.71 0.22 -4.87
N SER A 354 -17.27 0.53 -3.70
CA SER A 354 -16.79 1.54 -2.77
C SER A 354 -16.62 1.01 -1.35
N LEU A 355 -15.79 1.67 -0.56
CA LEU A 355 -15.61 1.42 0.87
C LEU A 355 -15.45 2.76 1.59
N SER A 356 -16.17 2.93 2.70
CA SER A 356 -15.99 4.06 3.60
C SER A 356 -14.93 3.76 4.65
N PHE A 357 -14.06 4.74 4.90
CA PHE A 357 -13.08 4.78 5.98
C PHE A 357 -13.58 5.73 7.07
N ASN A 358 -13.82 5.16 8.25
CA ASN A 358 -14.52 5.81 9.37
C ASN A 358 -13.63 5.82 10.62
N TYR A 359 -13.80 6.83 11.47
CA TYR A 359 -13.07 6.89 12.75
C TYR A 359 -13.28 5.65 13.62
N GLY A 360 -12.19 4.97 14.01
CA GLY A 360 -12.23 3.73 14.79
C GLY A 360 -12.55 2.48 13.99
N GLN A 361 -12.69 2.57 12.67
CA GLN A 361 -12.76 1.39 11.81
C GLN A 361 -11.47 0.59 11.88
N ILE A 362 -11.60 -0.74 11.83
CA ILE A 362 -10.45 -1.65 11.82
C ILE A 362 -10.16 -2.01 10.36
N VAL A 363 -8.97 -1.66 9.91
CA VAL A 363 -8.40 -2.09 8.62
C VAL A 363 -7.21 -3.01 8.88
N VAL A 364 -7.07 -4.06 8.07
CA VAL A 364 -5.99 -5.04 8.24
C VAL A 364 -4.85 -4.70 7.30
N VAL A 365 -3.68 -4.43 7.87
CA VAL A 365 -2.50 -3.99 7.11
C VAL A 365 -1.32 -4.92 7.40
N GLN A 366 -0.68 -5.44 6.36
CA GLN A 366 0.60 -6.11 6.47
C GLN A 366 1.72 -5.07 6.52
N ILE A 367 2.56 -5.17 7.54
CA ILE A 367 3.79 -4.42 7.64
C ILE A 367 4.96 -5.37 7.39
N ALA A 368 5.87 -4.96 6.51
CA ALA A 368 7.09 -5.69 6.14
C ALA A 368 8.33 -4.82 6.36
N GLY A 369 9.51 -5.42 6.41
CA GLY A 369 10.76 -4.68 6.46
C GLY A 369 11.19 -4.23 5.07
N GLU A 370 11.27 -2.91 4.84
CA GLU A 370 11.71 -2.34 3.56
C GLU A 370 12.80 -1.27 3.80
N PRO A 371 13.72 -1.07 2.84
CA PRO A 371 14.73 -0.02 2.93
C PRO A 371 14.07 1.35 2.73
N GLU A 372 14.20 2.22 3.73
CA GLU A 372 13.68 3.59 3.77
C GLU A 372 14.86 4.52 4.08
N HIS A 373 15.19 5.43 3.15
CA HIS A 373 16.33 6.35 3.28
C HIS A 373 17.66 5.65 3.68
N GLY A 374 17.89 4.43 3.18
CA GLY A 374 19.09 3.63 3.46
C GLY A 374 19.05 2.80 4.75
N MET A 375 17.97 2.87 5.54
CA MET A 375 17.78 2.10 6.77
C MET A 375 16.63 1.11 6.63
N MET A 376 16.73 -0.07 7.25
CA MET A 376 15.60 -1.01 7.25
C MET A 376 14.51 -0.52 8.20
N ALA A 377 13.32 -0.27 7.68
CA ALA A 377 12.18 0.24 8.44
C ALA A 377 10.91 -0.60 8.22
N PRO A 378 10.00 -0.68 9.20
CA PRO A 378 8.68 -1.30 9.02
C PRO A 378 7.80 -0.47 8.07
N MET A 379 7.45 -0.99 6.89
CA MET A 379 6.64 -0.30 5.88
C MET A 379 5.32 -1.05 5.60
N PRO A 380 4.21 -0.35 5.30
CA PRO A 380 2.98 -0.98 4.84
C PRO A 380 3.21 -1.63 3.47
N GLN A 381 2.87 -2.92 3.35
CA GLN A 381 3.09 -3.74 2.17
C GLN A 381 1.78 -4.19 1.50
N LEU A 382 0.76 -4.52 2.29
CA LEU A 382 -0.51 -5.07 1.81
C LEU A 382 -1.66 -4.53 2.66
N LEU A 383 -2.74 -4.09 2.00
CA LEU A 383 -4.02 -3.76 2.63
C LEU A 383 -5.02 -4.87 2.31
N ASP A 384 -5.48 -5.58 3.34
CA ASP A 384 -6.45 -6.68 3.23
C ASP A 384 -7.85 -6.14 3.58
N LEU A 385 -8.68 -5.94 2.55
CA LEU A 385 -10.03 -5.36 2.69
C LEU A 385 -11.10 -6.45 2.80
N THR A 386 -11.09 -7.40 1.87
CA THR A 386 -12.06 -8.52 1.82
C THR A 386 -11.36 -9.81 1.40
N LYS A 387 -12.10 -10.91 1.22
CA LYS A 387 -11.51 -12.15 0.70
C LYS A 387 -10.94 -11.89 -0.71
N ASN A 388 -11.69 -11.26 -1.61
CA ASN A 388 -11.23 -11.03 -2.99
C ASN A 388 -10.41 -9.74 -3.19
N VAL A 389 -10.55 -8.74 -2.31
CA VAL A 389 -9.89 -7.43 -2.47
C VAL A 389 -8.68 -7.31 -1.54
N LYS A 390 -7.49 -7.39 -2.13
CA LYS A 390 -6.19 -7.26 -1.45
C LYS A 390 -5.25 -6.35 -2.25
N ILE A 391 -5.03 -5.14 -1.75
CA ILE A 391 -4.28 -4.09 -2.47
C ILE A 391 -2.81 -4.16 -2.04
N CYS A 392 -1.88 -4.33 -2.98
CA CYS A 392 -0.46 -4.30 -2.65
C CYS A 392 0.02 -2.86 -2.69
N LEU A 393 0.46 -2.37 -1.53
CA LEU A 393 0.93 -1.00 -1.37
C LEU A 393 2.37 -0.82 -1.88
N GLN A 394 3.09 -1.93 -2.12
CA GLN A 394 4.50 -1.90 -2.43
C GLN A 394 4.80 -1.52 -3.89
N HIS A 395 4.20 -2.21 -4.87
CA HIS A 395 4.42 -1.87 -6.28
C HIS A 395 3.66 -0.61 -6.70
N ALA A 396 2.57 -0.25 -6.01
CA ALA A 396 1.87 1.02 -6.23
C ALA A 396 2.73 2.21 -5.75
N ARG A 397 3.49 2.05 -4.66
CA ARG A 397 4.39 3.08 -4.13
C ARG A 397 5.69 3.19 -4.93
N GLU A 398 6.36 2.07 -5.19
CA GLU A 398 7.68 2.03 -5.84
C GLU A 398 7.74 0.90 -6.91
N PRO A 399 7.07 1.07 -8.07
CA PRO A 399 6.95 0.04 -9.09
C PRO A 399 8.31 -0.40 -9.63
N VAL A 400 9.19 0.56 -9.91
CA VAL A 400 10.54 0.33 -10.44
C VAL A 400 11.36 -0.57 -9.52
N ASN A 401 11.24 -0.39 -8.20
CA ASN A 401 12.03 -1.09 -7.22
C ASN A 401 11.72 -2.59 -7.12
N VAL A 402 10.47 -2.98 -7.40
CA VAL A 402 9.97 -4.35 -7.15
C VAL A 402 9.56 -5.11 -8.41
N LEU A 403 9.26 -4.41 -9.50
CA LEU A 403 8.89 -5.02 -10.79
C LEU A 403 10.08 -5.07 -11.76
N CYS A 404 11.00 -4.10 -11.68
CA CYS A 404 12.19 -4.03 -12.52
C CYS A 404 13.43 -3.58 -11.73
N GLU A 405 14.43 -3.00 -12.41
CA GLU A 405 15.67 -2.55 -11.80
C GLU A 405 15.98 -1.12 -12.20
N TYR A 406 16.48 -0.32 -11.25
CA TYR A 406 16.96 1.03 -11.56
C TYR A 406 18.13 0.97 -12.54
N ALA A 407 18.06 1.79 -13.58
CA ALA A 407 19.16 1.95 -14.51
C ALA A 407 20.36 2.57 -13.79
N THR A 408 21.52 1.93 -13.91
CA THR A 408 22.79 2.41 -13.30
C THR A 408 23.65 3.20 -14.28
N LYS A 409 23.26 3.23 -15.56
CA LYS A 409 23.97 3.92 -16.63
C LYS A 409 23.06 4.96 -17.28
N THR A 410 23.62 6.09 -17.63
CA THR A 410 22.92 7.17 -18.33
C THR A 410 23.01 7.00 -19.84
N ALA A 411 22.05 7.57 -20.58
CA ALA A 411 22.14 7.69 -22.02
C ALA A 411 23.42 8.45 -22.43
N LYS A 412 23.99 8.09 -23.57
CA LYS A 412 25.24 8.64 -24.09
C LYS A 412 24.99 9.40 -25.39
N GLU A 413 25.90 10.29 -25.73
CA GLU A 413 25.88 10.98 -27.02
C GLU A 413 26.26 10.06 -28.18
N ARG A 414 27.13 9.07 -27.95
CA ARG A 414 27.53 8.04 -28.91
C ARG A 414 27.67 6.70 -28.19
N TYR A 415 27.49 5.62 -28.95
CA TYR A 415 27.58 4.25 -28.47
C TYR A 415 28.58 3.47 -29.31
N ASP A 416 29.40 2.65 -28.68
CA ASP A 416 30.44 1.89 -29.35
C ASP A 416 29.85 0.78 -30.23
N CYS A 417 28.73 0.22 -29.80
CA CYS A 417 27.98 -0.79 -30.55
C CYS A 417 26.51 -0.86 -30.11
N CYS A 418 25.67 -1.49 -30.92
CA CYS A 418 24.28 -1.77 -30.59
C CYS A 418 24.11 -2.52 -29.25
N ASN A 419 25.01 -3.43 -28.90
CA ASN A 419 24.94 -4.14 -27.62
C ASN A 419 25.09 -3.19 -26.42
N GLU A 420 25.93 -2.16 -26.55
CA GLU A 420 26.05 -1.13 -25.53
C GLU A 420 24.76 -0.29 -25.45
N TYR A 421 24.23 0.12 -26.60
CA TYR A 421 22.96 0.85 -26.68
C TYR A 421 21.83 0.11 -25.97
N VAL A 422 21.63 -1.17 -26.28
CA VAL A 422 20.61 -2.02 -25.66
C VAL A 422 20.83 -2.16 -24.16
N ARG A 423 22.07 -2.40 -23.71
CA ARG A 423 22.41 -2.53 -22.27
C ARG A 423 22.11 -1.26 -21.47
N ILE A 424 22.17 -0.08 -22.08
CA ILE A 424 21.88 1.19 -21.42
C ILE A 424 20.38 1.52 -21.49
N TRP A 425 19.75 1.38 -22.66
CA TRP A 425 18.36 1.80 -22.87
C TRP A 425 17.32 0.84 -22.31
N VAL A 426 17.56 -0.47 -22.32
CA VAL A 426 16.57 -1.46 -21.83
C VAL A 426 16.22 -1.21 -20.35
N PRO A 427 17.17 -1.02 -19.43
CA PRO A 427 16.85 -0.68 -18.04
C PRO A 427 16.08 0.64 -17.92
N ILE A 428 16.48 1.68 -18.65
CA ILE A 428 15.81 3.00 -18.62
C ILE A 428 14.33 2.87 -19.00
N LEU A 429 14.06 2.20 -20.12
CA LEU A 429 12.69 1.97 -20.57
C LEU A 429 11.93 1.01 -19.67
N SER A 430 12.61 0.02 -19.07
CA SER A 430 11.97 -0.88 -18.11
C SER A 430 11.44 -0.15 -16.88
N MET A 431 12.10 0.93 -16.45
CA MET A 431 11.59 1.79 -15.36
C MET A 431 10.29 2.48 -15.77
N GLU A 432 10.27 3.11 -16.94
CA GLU A 432 9.08 3.78 -17.48
C GLU A 432 7.92 2.80 -17.68
N ILE A 433 8.18 1.65 -18.30
CA ILE A 433 7.17 0.61 -18.54
C ILE A 433 6.61 0.10 -17.21
N ALA A 434 7.46 -0.14 -16.19
CA ALA A 434 6.98 -0.62 -14.89
C ALA A 434 6.05 0.40 -14.21
N THR A 435 6.40 1.69 -14.24
CA THR A 435 5.55 2.76 -13.69
C THR A 435 4.22 2.85 -14.41
N LEU A 436 4.23 2.94 -15.74
CA LEU A 436 3.01 3.06 -16.54
C LEU A 436 2.11 1.83 -16.45
N SER A 437 2.69 0.62 -16.36
CA SER A 437 1.89 -0.61 -16.27
C SER A 437 1.10 -0.70 -14.95
N VAL A 438 1.59 -0.08 -13.86
CA VAL A 438 0.90 -0.07 -12.56
C VAL A 438 -0.25 0.93 -12.50
N GLU A 439 -0.20 1.99 -13.32
CA GLU A 439 -1.27 2.97 -13.46
C GLU A 439 -2.43 2.47 -14.35
N ASP A 440 -2.14 1.53 -15.25
CA ASP A 440 -3.11 0.97 -16.19
C ASP A 440 -3.98 -0.15 -15.57
N GLU A 441 -4.89 -0.73 -16.36
CA GLU A 441 -5.79 -1.81 -15.92
C GLU A 441 -5.03 -3.09 -15.56
N SER A 442 -5.06 -3.46 -14.28
CA SER A 442 -4.72 -4.80 -13.80
C SER A 442 -5.97 -5.65 -13.62
N TYR A 443 -5.80 -6.97 -13.65
CA TYR A 443 -6.86 -7.91 -13.28
C TYR A 443 -6.34 -8.90 -12.24
N THR A 444 -7.16 -9.17 -11.24
CA THR A 444 -6.84 -10.06 -10.12
C THR A 444 -7.62 -11.35 -10.25
N ILE A 445 -6.93 -12.48 -10.14
CA ILE A 445 -7.51 -13.82 -10.07
C ILE A 445 -7.27 -14.36 -8.66
N THR A 446 -8.36 -14.61 -7.93
CA THR A 446 -8.34 -15.15 -6.57
C THR A 446 -8.49 -16.68 -6.60
N ASP A 447 -8.01 -17.33 -5.52
CA ASP A 447 -8.05 -18.78 -5.35
C ASP A 447 -7.32 -19.55 -6.48
N LEU A 448 -6.30 -18.95 -7.12
CA LEU A 448 -5.55 -19.55 -8.22
C LEU A 448 -4.49 -20.55 -7.69
N PRO A 449 -4.54 -21.83 -8.09
CA PRO A 449 -3.54 -22.81 -7.67
C PRO A 449 -2.19 -22.58 -8.35
N ILE A 450 -1.15 -22.30 -7.55
CA ILE A 450 0.23 -22.12 -8.02
C ILE A 450 1.12 -23.23 -7.46
N ILE A 451 2.06 -23.72 -8.29
CA ILE A 451 3.16 -24.58 -7.86
C ILE A 451 4.45 -23.76 -7.86
N PHE A 452 5.05 -23.60 -6.68
CA PHE A 452 6.27 -22.82 -6.51
C PHE A 452 7.55 -23.64 -6.67
N SER A 453 8.58 -22.98 -7.20
CA SER A 453 9.95 -23.47 -7.39
C SER A 453 10.95 -22.46 -6.82
N LYS A 454 12.25 -22.76 -6.83
CA LYS A 454 13.27 -21.96 -6.12
C LYS A 454 13.36 -20.50 -6.57
N ARG A 455 13.06 -20.21 -7.84
CA ARG A 455 13.19 -18.86 -8.45
C ARG A 455 11.88 -18.31 -9.00
N GLY A 456 10.76 -19.01 -8.81
CA GLY A 456 9.51 -18.66 -9.49
C GLY A 456 8.46 -19.75 -9.31
N GLY A 457 7.64 -19.99 -10.32
CA GLY A 457 6.61 -21.00 -10.27
C GLY A 457 5.82 -21.09 -11.56
N SER A 458 4.70 -21.82 -11.50
CA SER A 458 3.77 -21.89 -12.62
C SER A 458 2.33 -22.11 -12.15
N PHE A 459 1.38 -21.62 -12.95
CA PHE A 459 -0.05 -21.86 -12.80
C PHE A 459 -0.68 -22.23 -14.14
N GLN A 460 -1.92 -22.70 -14.09
CA GLN A 460 -2.68 -23.13 -15.27
C GLN A 460 -4.05 -22.49 -15.27
N LEU A 461 -4.51 -22.10 -16.45
CA LEU A 461 -5.86 -21.58 -16.72
C LEU A 461 -6.43 -22.30 -17.95
N THR A 462 -7.73 -22.55 -17.96
CA THR A 462 -8.39 -23.07 -19.17
C THR A 462 -8.48 -21.95 -20.21
N ASN A 463 -8.43 -22.32 -21.49
CA ASN A 463 -8.56 -21.35 -22.58
C ASN A 463 -9.93 -20.64 -22.52
N ALA A 464 -11.00 -21.40 -22.23
CA ALA A 464 -12.33 -20.85 -22.02
C ALA A 464 -12.40 -19.82 -20.88
N PHE A 465 -11.70 -20.05 -19.76
CA PHE A 465 -11.65 -19.08 -18.67
C PHE A 465 -11.04 -17.76 -19.13
N CYS A 466 -9.97 -17.83 -19.92
CA CYS A 466 -9.26 -16.68 -20.46
C CYS A 466 -10.07 -15.93 -21.52
N GLU A 467 -10.67 -16.65 -22.47
CA GLU A 467 -11.47 -16.08 -23.57
C GLU A 467 -12.70 -15.34 -23.06
N ILE A 468 -13.48 -15.95 -22.17
CA ILE A 468 -14.69 -15.32 -21.60
C ILE A 468 -14.34 -14.02 -20.87
N ARG A 469 -13.17 -14.00 -20.22
CA ARG A 469 -12.73 -12.90 -19.38
C ARG A 469 -11.85 -11.91 -20.11
N ASP A 470 -11.63 -12.04 -21.42
CA ASP A 470 -10.69 -11.21 -22.18
C ASP A 470 -9.31 -11.08 -21.49
N ILE A 471 -8.76 -12.23 -21.09
CA ILE A 471 -7.42 -12.36 -20.53
C ILE A 471 -6.52 -12.90 -21.64
N SER A 472 -5.62 -12.05 -22.13
CA SER A 472 -4.67 -12.43 -23.17
C SER A 472 -3.24 -12.50 -22.62
N PHE A 473 -2.59 -13.64 -22.85
CA PHE A 473 -1.16 -13.79 -22.65
C PHE A 473 -0.48 -13.68 -24.01
N THR A 474 0.11 -12.52 -24.29
CA THR A 474 0.70 -12.27 -25.60
C THR A 474 2.03 -13.00 -25.76
N VAL A 475 2.13 -13.76 -26.84
CA VAL A 475 3.38 -14.36 -27.31
C VAL A 475 3.68 -13.71 -28.65
N HIS A 476 4.77 -12.94 -28.72
CA HIS A 476 5.22 -12.39 -30.00
C HIS A 476 6.12 -13.41 -30.69
N ALA A 477 5.66 -13.91 -31.83
CA ALA A 477 6.54 -14.57 -32.78
C ALA A 477 7.38 -13.48 -33.49
N THR A 478 8.70 -13.66 -33.53
CA THR A 478 9.62 -12.73 -34.23
C THR A 478 9.55 -12.86 -35.75
N ASP A 479 8.60 -13.63 -36.29
CA ASP A 479 8.46 -13.91 -37.73
C ASP A 479 8.31 -12.63 -38.57
N PHE A 480 7.80 -11.54 -37.99
CA PHE A 480 7.75 -10.22 -38.64
C PHE A 480 9.11 -9.52 -38.80
N LEU A 481 10.14 -9.90 -38.03
CA LEU A 481 11.51 -9.38 -38.18
C LEU A 481 12.27 -10.07 -39.32
N ALA A 482 11.76 -11.21 -39.82
CA ALA A 482 12.40 -12.05 -40.83
C ALA A 482 12.04 -11.68 -42.28
N TYR A 483 11.69 -10.42 -42.58
CA TYR A 483 11.63 -9.94 -43.97
C TYR A 483 13.04 -9.62 -44.50
N SER A 484 13.89 -10.65 -44.59
CA SER A 484 15.03 -10.69 -45.50
C SER A 484 14.63 -11.53 -46.71
N GLY A 485 14.80 -11.00 -47.93
CA GLY A 485 14.40 -11.69 -49.16
C GLY A 485 15.00 -13.09 -49.27
N GLU A 486 14.34 -13.98 -50.03
CA GLU A 486 14.63 -15.44 -50.06
C GLU A 486 16.08 -15.86 -50.39
N GLU A 487 16.99 -14.94 -50.74
CA GLU A 487 18.41 -15.23 -50.89
C GLU A 487 19.16 -15.36 -49.54
N ASP A 488 18.63 -14.79 -48.44
CA ASP A 488 19.20 -14.93 -47.10
C ASP A 488 18.63 -16.13 -46.31
N ILE A 489 17.54 -16.75 -46.79
CA ILE A 489 16.90 -17.90 -46.13
C ILE A 489 17.83 -19.12 -46.15
N ALA A 490 18.65 -19.27 -47.19
CA ALA A 490 19.61 -20.37 -47.28
C ALA A 490 20.83 -20.23 -46.34
N LYS A 491 21.13 -19.02 -45.85
CA LYS A 491 22.19 -18.77 -44.86
C LYS A 491 21.67 -18.61 -43.43
N ASN A 492 20.37 -18.34 -43.27
CA ASN A 492 19.70 -18.12 -41.98
C ASN A 492 18.81 -19.29 -41.54
N ALA A 493 18.99 -20.49 -42.11
CA ALA A 493 18.22 -21.69 -41.76
C ALA A 493 18.46 -22.20 -40.32
N GLU A 494 19.42 -21.62 -39.58
CA GLU A 494 19.69 -21.91 -38.17
C GLU A 494 19.14 -20.84 -37.20
N ILE A 495 18.29 -19.91 -37.66
CA ILE A 495 17.65 -18.96 -36.74
C ILE A 495 16.43 -19.64 -36.10
N GLU A 496 16.66 -20.33 -34.98
CA GLU A 496 15.54 -20.76 -34.12
C GLU A 496 14.67 -19.54 -33.78
N PRO A 497 13.33 -19.65 -33.89
CA PRO A 497 12.41 -18.59 -33.49
C PRO A 497 12.63 -18.27 -32.01
N PHE A 498 13.23 -17.11 -31.75
CA PHE A 498 13.45 -16.65 -30.38
C PHE A 498 12.15 -16.03 -29.88
N TYR A 499 11.35 -16.83 -29.20
CA TYR A 499 10.13 -16.37 -28.54
C TYR A 499 10.49 -15.42 -27.40
N VAL A 500 10.05 -14.16 -27.49
CA VAL A 500 10.10 -13.22 -26.37
C VAL A 500 8.73 -13.27 -25.71
N SER A 501 8.64 -13.92 -24.56
CA SER A 501 7.40 -13.90 -23.78
C SER A 501 7.01 -12.46 -23.44
N GLY A 502 5.73 -12.13 -23.60
CA GLY A 502 5.15 -10.89 -23.10
C GLY A 502 5.36 -10.87 -21.60
N SER A 503 6.41 -10.19 -21.14
CA SER A 503 6.89 -10.22 -19.76
C SER A 503 6.03 -9.34 -18.86
N ASP A 504 4.73 -9.58 -18.85
CA ASP A 504 3.79 -8.93 -17.93
C ASP A 504 4.23 -9.17 -16.49
N TYR A 505 3.93 -8.20 -15.63
CA TYR A 505 4.28 -8.28 -14.23
C TYR A 505 3.18 -9.00 -13.46
N LEU A 506 3.58 -9.66 -12.38
CA LEU A 506 2.68 -10.38 -11.49
C LEU A 506 2.92 -9.89 -10.06
N CYS A 507 1.83 -9.65 -9.33
CA CYS A 507 1.86 -9.51 -7.88
C CYS A 507 1.09 -10.66 -7.24
N ILE A 508 1.83 -11.58 -6.60
CA ILE A 508 1.32 -12.83 -6.07
C ILE A 508 1.22 -12.70 -4.55
N ARG A 509 0.02 -12.94 -4.01
CA ARG A 509 -0.26 -12.92 -2.58
C ARG A 509 -0.74 -14.32 -2.19
N CYS A 510 0.02 -15.00 -1.34
CA CYS A 510 -0.30 -16.35 -0.88
C CYS A 510 -0.47 -16.37 0.63
N GLU A 511 -1.60 -16.91 1.10
CA GLU A 511 -1.83 -17.09 2.54
C GLU A 511 -0.92 -18.21 3.07
N LEU A 512 -0.14 -17.88 4.11
CA LEU A 512 0.75 -18.81 4.80
C LEU A 512 0.06 -19.39 6.02
N LYS A 513 0.58 -20.53 6.50
CA LYS A 513 0.10 -21.10 7.75
C LYS A 513 0.39 -20.13 8.92
N PRO A 514 -0.52 -20.03 9.90
CA PRO A 514 -0.26 -19.27 11.10
C PRO A 514 0.95 -19.83 11.84
N VAL A 515 1.83 -18.97 12.37
CA VAL A 515 2.95 -19.43 13.19
C VAL A 515 2.41 -19.86 14.56
N PRO A 516 2.71 -21.07 15.05
CA PRO A 516 2.17 -21.58 16.31
C PRO A 516 2.49 -20.73 17.54
N GLN A 517 3.52 -19.88 17.52
CA GLN A 517 3.90 -19.01 18.63
C GLN A 517 4.56 -17.71 18.14
N SER A 518 3.76 -16.69 17.85
CA SER A 518 4.26 -15.31 17.90
C SER A 518 3.83 -14.70 19.23
N LYS A 519 4.75 -14.01 19.93
CA LYS A 519 4.45 -13.19 21.12
C LYS A 519 3.33 -12.15 20.88
N SER A 520 2.91 -11.93 19.63
CA SER A 520 1.83 -11.01 19.21
C SER A 520 0.44 -11.63 19.06
N ASN A 521 0.24 -12.93 19.34
CA ASN A 521 -1.05 -13.62 19.22
C ASN A 521 -2.04 -13.33 20.37
N PHE A 522 -1.89 -12.19 21.06
CA PHE A 522 -2.70 -11.81 22.21
C PHE A 522 -4.20 -11.83 21.85
N LEU A 523 -5.01 -12.47 22.70
CA LEU A 523 -6.46 -12.68 22.51
C LEU A 523 -6.86 -13.20 21.11
N ASN A 524 -6.12 -14.19 20.60
CA ASN A 524 -6.37 -14.79 19.27
C ASN A 524 -6.43 -13.77 18.13
N GLY A 525 -5.63 -12.70 18.22
CA GLY A 525 -5.44 -11.72 17.16
C GLY A 525 -6.22 -10.43 17.33
N ALA A 526 -6.37 -9.96 18.57
CA ALA A 526 -6.89 -8.62 18.87
C ALA A 526 -6.01 -7.51 18.29
N ILE A 527 -4.69 -7.72 18.28
CA ILE A 527 -3.70 -6.77 17.77
C ILE A 527 -3.22 -7.19 16.37
N SER A 528 -2.91 -8.47 16.20
CA SER A 528 -2.44 -9.04 14.94
C SER A 528 -3.27 -10.25 14.54
N PRO A 529 -3.99 -10.22 13.42
CA PRO A 529 -4.72 -11.37 12.92
C PRO A 529 -3.85 -12.62 12.81
N ARG A 530 -4.46 -13.80 13.03
CA ARG A 530 -3.81 -15.11 12.84
C ARG A 530 -3.69 -15.51 11.37
N LYS A 531 -3.31 -14.56 10.52
CA LYS A 531 -3.08 -14.76 9.09
C LYS A 531 -1.76 -14.14 8.72
N ARG A 532 -1.14 -14.64 7.66
CA ARG A 532 0.12 -14.13 7.13
C ARG A 532 0.08 -14.26 5.62
N PHE A 533 0.60 -13.28 4.90
CA PHE A 533 0.72 -13.37 3.45
C PHE A 533 2.19 -13.32 3.05
N TRP A 534 2.56 -14.25 2.18
CA TRP A 534 3.72 -14.05 1.32
C TRP A 534 3.29 -13.18 0.14
N VAL A 535 3.94 -12.03 -0.02
CA VAL A 535 3.72 -11.11 -1.14
C VAL A 535 4.98 -11.10 -1.99
N GLY A 536 4.87 -11.61 -3.22
CA GLY A 536 5.97 -11.71 -4.16
C GLY A 536 5.64 -11.06 -5.50
N HIS A 537 6.57 -10.26 -5.99
CA HIS A 537 6.50 -9.68 -7.32
C HIS A 537 7.28 -10.56 -8.30
N ALA A 538 6.73 -10.77 -9.49
CA ALA A 538 7.30 -11.64 -10.51
C ALA A 538 7.03 -11.09 -11.91
N LYS A 539 7.62 -11.74 -12.91
CA LYS A 539 7.30 -11.51 -14.32
C LYS A 539 7.00 -12.84 -15.01
N ILE A 540 6.13 -12.80 -16.00
CA ILE A 540 5.90 -13.95 -16.88
C ILE A 540 7.20 -14.25 -17.64
N ASP A 541 7.53 -15.54 -17.72
CA ASP A 541 8.76 -16.05 -18.31
C ASP A 541 8.47 -16.90 -19.55
N ASP A 542 7.48 -17.78 -19.48
CA ASP A 542 7.13 -18.71 -20.56
C ASP A 542 5.63 -19.04 -20.53
N ILE A 543 5.03 -19.22 -21.70
CA ILE A 543 3.61 -19.53 -21.89
C ILE A 543 3.50 -20.73 -22.80
N GLN A 544 2.90 -21.81 -22.29
CA GLN A 544 2.76 -23.08 -23.02
C GLN A 544 1.28 -23.40 -23.19
N ARG A 545 0.84 -23.60 -24.43
CA ARG A 545 -0.51 -24.09 -24.75
C ARG A 545 -0.48 -25.62 -24.77
N ILE A 546 -1.19 -26.23 -23.83
CA ILE A 546 -1.26 -27.68 -23.69
C ILE A 546 -2.60 -28.13 -24.27
N LYS A 547 -2.55 -28.91 -25.34
CA LYS A 547 -3.73 -29.53 -25.95
C LYS A 547 -4.24 -30.63 -25.03
N THR A 548 -5.26 -30.32 -24.25
CA THR A 548 -6.00 -31.20 -23.35
C THR A 548 -7.48 -31.15 -23.73
N PRO A 549 -8.37 -32.02 -23.22
CA PRO A 549 -9.80 -31.94 -23.52
C PRO A 549 -10.44 -30.56 -23.28
N GLU A 550 -9.86 -29.77 -22.35
CA GLU A 550 -10.31 -28.43 -21.98
C GLU A 550 -9.40 -27.29 -22.53
N ASP A 551 -8.37 -27.62 -23.32
CA ASP A 551 -7.29 -26.73 -23.78
C ASP A 551 -6.73 -25.79 -22.70
N MET A 552 -5.55 -26.12 -22.18
CA MET A 552 -4.98 -25.44 -21.02
C MET A 552 -3.83 -24.50 -21.39
N ILE A 553 -3.80 -23.32 -20.79
CA ILE A 553 -2.66 -22.39 -20.84
C ILE A 553 -1.85 -22.55 -19.55
N LYS A 554 -0.60 -22.97 -19.68
CA LYS A 554 0.37 -23.03 -18.59
C LYS A 554 1.27 -21.80 -18.63
N VAL A 555 1.23 -21.00 -17.58
CA VAL A 555 2.04 -19.80 -17.43
C VAL A 555 3.14 -20.06 -16.42
N LYS A 556 4.39 -19.88 -16.82
CA LYS A 556 5.56 -19.89 -15.94
C LYS A 556 6.00 -18.47 -15.64
N PHE A 557 6.44 -18.24 -14.43
CA PHE A 557 6.91 -16.95 -13.98
C PHE A 557 8.19 -17.06 -13.16
N VAL A 558 8.96 -15.98 -13.13
CA VAL A 558 10.18 -15.83 -12.35
C VAL A 558 10.01 -14.67 -11.38
N CYS A 559 10.27 -14.91 -10.10
CA CYS A 559 10.19 -13.90 -9.06
C CYS A 559 11.29 -12.85 -9.23
N HIS A 560 10.96 -11.60 -8.93
CA HIS A 560 11.93 -10.52 -8.90
C HIS A 560 12.98 -10.77 -7.81
N LYS A 561 14.21 -10.27 -7.99
CA LYS A 561 15.33 -10.50 -7.05
C LYS A 561 15.09 -9.93 -5.65
N LYS A 562 14.24 -8.90 -5.54
CA LYS A 562 13.82 -8.30 -4.26
C LYS A 562 12.58 -8.94 -3.67
N ALA A 563 11.94 -9.89 -4.35
CA ALA A 563 10.83 -10.63 -3.78
C ALA A 563 11.32 -11.42 -2.54
N PRO A 564 10.51 -11.53 -1.47
CA PRO A 564 10.83 -12.36 -0.33
C PRO A 564 11.09 -13.81 -0.76
N ARG A 565 12.07 -14.46 -0.13
CA ARG A 565 12.37 -15.87 -0.42
C ARG A 565 11.11 -16.72 -0.25
N ILE A 566 10.84 -17.57 -1.24
CA ILE A 566 9.70 -18.48 -1.19
C ILE A 566 9.86 -19.42 0.01
N PRO A 567 8.90 -19.45 0.95
CA PRO A 567 8.95 -20.32 2.12
C PRO A 567 9.00 -21.80 1.74
N GLN A 568 9.77 -22.60 2.48
CA GLN A 568 9.87 -24.05 2.26
C GLN A 568 8.52 -24.76 2.37
N GLU A 569 7.58 -24.24 3.14
CA GLU A 569 6.24 -24.80 3.26
C GLU A 569 5.41 -24.73 1.96
N MET A 570 5.72 -23.79 1.06
CA MET A 570 5.08 -23.61 -0.25
C MET A 570 5.79 -24.37 -1.39
N MET A 571 7.06 -24.72 -1.20
CA MET A 571 7.89 -25.32 -2.25
C MET A 571 7.32 -26.66 -2.73
N GLY A 572 7.09 -26.78 -4.05
CA GLY A 572 6.59 -28.01 -4.69
C GLY A 572 5.14 -28.39 -4.34
N LYS A 573 4.43 -27.56 -3.58
CA LYS A 573 3.01 -27.77 -3.23
C LYS A 573 2.11 -26.86 -4.05
N LYS A 574 0.87 -27.29 -4.27
CA LYS A 574 -0.19 -26.42 -4.79
C LYS A 574 -0.64 -25.48 -3.68
N CYS A 575 -0.46 -24.19 -3.90
CA CYS A 575 -0.87 -23.13 -2.99
C CYS A 575 -1.92 -22.25 -3.66
N GLU A 576 -3.05 -22.02 -3.01
CA GLU A 576 -4.06 -21.08 -3.48
C GLU A 576 -3.57 -19.65 -3.26
N CYS A 577 -3.57 -18.86 -4.32
CA CYS A 577 -2.98 -17.54 -4.34
C CYS A 577 -3.95 -16.52 -4.95
N HIS A 578 -3.80 -15.26 -4.55
CA HIS A 578 -4.35 -14.13 -5.28
C HIS A 578 -3.26 -13.60 -6.21
N VAL A 579 -3.50 -13.67 -7.51
CA VAL A 579 -2.57 -13.20 -8.53
C VAL A 579 -3.15 -12.00 -9.23
N GLU A 580 -2.51 -10.86 -9.04
CA GLU A 580 -2.74 -9.69 -9.86
C GLU A 580 -1.80 -9.73 -11.05
N ILE A 581 -2.37 -9.68 -12.25
CA ILE A 581 -1.66 -9.61 -13.51
C ILE A 581 -1.66 -8.13 -13.92
N ILE A 582 -0.47 -7.60 -14.11
CA ILE A 582 -0.20 -6.19 -14.44
C ILE A 582 0.34 -6.20 -15.88
N PRO A 583 -0.56 -6.09 -16.88
CA PRO A 583 -0.19 -6.23 -18.28
C PRO A 583 0.64 -5.05 -18.74
N LYS A 584 1.59 -5.31 -19.63
CA LYS A 584 2.28 -4.24 -20.38
C LYS A 584 1.40 -3.83 -21.55
N VAL A 585 1.23 -2.52 -21.74
CA VAL A 585 0.57 -2.00 -22.94
C VAL A 585 1.33 -2.44 -24.19
N GLU A 586 0.59 -2.72 -25.26
CA GLU A 586 1.12 -3.29 -26.50
C GLU A 586 2.22 -2.43 -27.16
N VAL A 587 2.17 -1.11 -27.01
CA VAL A 587 3.23 -0.19 -27.47
C VAL A 587 4.54 -0.46 -26.73
N HIS A 588 4.48 -0.67 -25.42
CA HIS A 588 5.65 -0.95 -24.58
C HIS A 588 6.21 -2.34 -24.86
N ARG A 589 5.35 -3.35 -25.04
CA ARG A 589 5.76 -4.71 -25.44
C ARG A 589 6.56 -4.68 -26.75
N ARG A 590 6.04 -3.99 -27.76
CA ARG A 590 6.73 -3.82 -29.05
C ARG A 590 8.05 -3.08 -28.92
N THR A 591 8.09 -2.01 -28.14
CA THR A 591 9.31 -1.22 -27.92
C THR A 591 10.42 -2.05 -27.27
N ASP A 592 10.08 -2.78 -26.20
CA ASP A 592 11.01 -3.69 -25.52
C ASP A 592 11.51 -4.81 -26.46
N MET A 593 10.62 -5.38 -27.26
CA MET A 593 10.95 -6.39 -28.29
C MET A 593 11.90 -5.84 -29.35
N TYR A 594 11.63 -4.66 -29.91
CA TYR A 594 12.44 -4.06 -30.97
C TYR A 594 13.85 -3.73 -30.48
N LEU A 595 13.98 -3.24 -29.25
CA LEU A 595 15.29 -2.94 -28.67
C LEU A 595 16.10 -4.20 -28.40
N LYS A 596 15.47 -5.25 -27.85
CA LYS A 596 16.14 -6.54 -27.63
C LYS A 596 16.56 -7.20 -28.94
N SER A 597 15.89 -6.89 -30.04
CA SER A 597 16.17 -7.41 -31.38
C SER A 597 17.03 -6.49 -32.24
N LEU A 598 17.59 -5.40 -31.68
CA LEU A 598 18.33 -4.39 -32.44
C LEU A 598 19.56 -4.96 -33.17
N ASN A 599 20.20 -5.97 -32.59
CA ASN A 599 21.33 -6.68 -33.20
C ASN A 599 20.96 -7.48 -34.47
N ARG A 600 19.67 -7.70 -34.71
CA ARG A 600 19.13 -8.36 -35.91
C ARG A 600 18.47 -7.36 -36.87
N ALA A 601 18.53 -6.06 -36.56
CA ALA A 601 17.92 -5.01 -37.37
C ALA A 601 18.79 -4.66 -38.59
N SER A 602 18.29 -3.78 -39.46
CA SER A 602 19.03 -3.31 -40.63
C SER A 602 20.28 -2.51 -40.23
N ASN A 603 21.30 -2.49 -41.11
CA ASN A 603 22.52 -1.69 -40.91
C ASN A 603 22.22 -0.20 -40.65
N LEU A 604 21.15 0.33 -41.25
CA LEU A 604 20.70 1.69 -41.00
C LEU A 604 20.17 1.86 -39.57
N ALA A 605 19.32 0.95 -39.09
CA ALA A 605 18.80 1.01 -37.72
C ALA A 605 19.92 0.88 -36.69
N MET A 606 20.88 -0.02 -36.93
CA MET A 606 22.08 -0.16 -36.11
C MET A 606 22.93 1.13 -36.11
N ALA A 607 23.13 1.74 -37.28
CA ALA A 607 23.86 3.00 -37.41
C ALA A 607 23.16 4.17 -36.70
N ILE A 608 21.83 4.25 -36.76
CA ILE A 608 21.03 5.26 -36.04
C ILE A 608 21.21 5.10 -34.53
N ALA A 609 21.08 3.87 -34.02
CA ALA A 609 21.25 3.59 -32.59
C ALA A 609 22.66 3.95 -32.09
N GLU A 610 23.68 3.67 -32.90
CA GLU A 610 25.07 4.05 -32.61
C GLU A 610 25.37 5.55 -32.80
N ARG A 611 24.37 6.32 -33.25
CA ARG A 611 24.48 7.74 -33.60
C ARG A 611 25.56 8.02 -34.66
N LYS A 612 25.71 7.11 -35.61
CA LYS A 612 26.53 7.30 -36.81
C LYS A 612 25.87 8.32 -37.75
N PRO A 613 26.65 9.03 -38.58
CA PRO A 613 26.10 10.00 -39.52
C PRO A 613 25.11 9.32 -40.47
N VAL A 614 23.86 9.77 -40.40
CA VAL A 614 22.78 9.41 -41.33
C VAL A 614 22.55 10.57 -42.31
N PRO A 615 22.04 10.29 -43.52
CA PRO A 615 21.80 11.33 -44.52
C PRO A 615 20.92 12.47 -43.94
N GLN A 616 21.41 13.71 -43.98
CA GLN A 616 20.64 14.87 -43.55
C GLN A 616 19.52 15.14 -44.56
N LEU A 617 18.27 14.96 -44.14
CA LEU A 617 17.09 15.44 -44.86
C LEU A 617 16.83 16.89 -44.42
N GLY A 618 16.96 17.83 -45.35
CA GLY A 618 16.86 19.27 -45.11
C GLY A 618 15.51 19.77 -44.58
N THR A 619 15.39 21.09 -44.38
CA THR A 619 14.18 21.77 -43.89
C THR A 619 13.04 21.67 -44.91
N GLY A 620 12.24 20.62 -44.75
CA GLY A 620 11.08 20.29 -45.57
C GLY A 620 10.68 18.83 -45.36
N LYS A 621 10.89 18.31 -44.15
CA LYS A 621 10.96 16.86 -43.85
C LYS A 621 9.72 16.10 -44.29
N THR A 622 8.53 16.67 -44.08
CA THR A 622 7.24 16.04 -44.47
C THR A 622 7.07 16.02 -45.99
N PHE A 623 7.30 17.16 -46.65
CA PHE A 623 7.21 17.26 -48.11
C PHE A 623 8.26 16.36 -48.80
N THR A 624 9.49 16.39 -48.30
CA THR A 624 10.60 15.56 -48.77
C THR A 624 10.29 14.08 -48.54
N GLY A 625 9.72 13.72 -47.39
CA GLY A 625 9.25 12.38 -47.10
C GLY A 625 8.18 11.90 -48.09
N VAL A 626 7.18 12.73 -48.38
CA VAL A 626 6.15 12.43 -49.40
C VAL A 626 6.74 12.23 -50.79
N VAL A 627 7.68 13.09 -51.20
CA VAL A 627 8.39 12.97 -52.50
C VAL A 627 9.20 11.67 -52.54
N LEU A 628 9.94 11.34 -51.49
CA LEU A 628 10.72 10.11 -51.42
C LEU A 628 9.84 8.86 -51.46
N ILE A 629 8.68 8.86 -50.79
CA ILE A 629 7.71 7.76 -50.87
C ILE A 629 7.27 7.56 -52.33
N SER A 630 6.94 8.64 -53.04
CA SER A 630 6.54 8.58 -54.46
C SER A 630 7.66 8.01 -55.34
N ILE A 631 8.90 8.49 -55.17
CA ILE A 631 10.07 8.01 -55.92
C ILE A 631 10.33 6.53 -55.65
N PHE A 632 10.39 6.10 -54.38
CA PHE A 632 10.62 4.70 -54.03
C PHE A 632 9.49 3.79 -54.50
N CYS A 633 8.24 4.24 -54.48
CA CYS A 633 7.12 3.51 -55.05
C CYS A 633 7.28 3.31 -56.57
N SER A 634 7.72 4.34 -57.31
CA SER A 634 7.99 4.24 -58.75
C SER A 634 9.16 3.30 -59.05
N ILE A 635 10.27 3.42 -58.32
CA ILE A 635 11.43 2.52 -58.44
C ILE A 635 11.02 1.07 -58.14
N ASN A 636 10.24 0.83 -57.09
CA ASN A 636 9.76 -0.50 -56.73
C ASN A 636 8.86 -1.10 -57.82
N LYS A 637 8.03 -0.28 -58.50
CA LYS A 637 7.25 -0.71 -59.67
C LYS A 637 8.13 -1.11 -60.84
N GLU A 638 9.17 -0.33 -61.17
CA GLU A 638 10.11 -0.65 -62.24
C GLU A 638 10.92 -1.92 -61.94
N ILE A 639 11.40 -2.08 -60.71
CA ILE A 639 12.11 -3.29 -60.27
C ILE A 639 11.19 -4.51 -60.41
N CYS A 640 9.93 -4.38 -60.01
CA CYS A 640 8.94 -5.44 -60.14
C CYS A 640 8.65 -5.78 -61.62
N ALA A 641 8.56 -4.76 -62.49
CA ALA A 641 8.36 -4.94 -63.93
C ALA A 641 9.54 -5.65 -64.63
N LYS A 642 10.75 -5.50 -64.09
CA LYS A 642 11.98 -6.18 -64.56
C LYS A 642 12.18 -7.57 -63.95
N GLY A 643 11.13 -8.17 -63.36
CA GLY A 643 11.17 -9.50 -62.73
C GLY A 643 11.77 -9.52 -61.31
N GLY A 644 12.07 -8.36 -60.73
CA GLY A 644 12.54 -8.25 -59.35
C GLY A 644 11.42 -8.41 -58.32
N LYS A 645 11.80 -8.69 -57.07
CA LYS A 645 10.83 -8.90 -55.97
C LYS A 645 10.05 -7.63 -55.66
N LYS A 646 8.76 -7.78 -55.39
CA LYS A 646 7.87 -6.70 -54.94
C LYS A 646 8.37 -6.14 -53.60
N ARG A 647 8.71 -4.84 -53.58
CA ARG A 647 9.14 -4.12 -52.38
C ARG A 647 8.07 -3.13 -51.94
N ILE A 648 7.94 -2.93 -50.62
CA ILE A 648 6.93 -2.06 -50.01
C ILE A 648 7.65 -0.90 -49.31
N VAL A 649 7.08 0.30 -49.42
CA VAL A 649 7.54 1.48 -48.68
C VAL A 649 6.69 1.60 -47.42
N LEU A 650 7.33 1.59 -46.25
CA LEU A 650 6.66 1.84 -44.98
C LEU A 650 6.95 3.27 -44.52
N PHE A 651 5.89 4.04 -44.25
CA PHE A 651 5.99 5.35 -43.62
C PHE A 651 5.51 5.26 -42.17
N CYS A 652 6.27 5.87 -41.25
CA CYS A 652 5.90 5.95 -39.83
C CYS A 652 5.94 7.41 -39.38
N GLY A 653 4.95 7.80 -38.58
CA GLY A 653 4.88 9.10 -37.94
C GLY A 653 4.72 8.95 -36.42
N PRO A 654 5.12 9.95 -35.62
CA PRO A 654 5.02 9.91 -34.17
C PRO A 654 3.58 9.99 -33.64
N SER A 655 2.61 10.37 -34.48
CA SER A 655 1.19 10.44 -34.12
C SER A 655 0.28 10.07 -35.28
N ASN A 656 -0.95 9.62 -35.00
CA ASN A 656 -1.94 9.31 -36.03
C ASN A 656 -2.16 10.51 -36.96
N LYS A 657 -2.31 11.72 -36.40
CA LYS A 657 -2.43 12.97 -37.19
C LYS A 657 -1.29 13.18 -38.19
N SER A 658 -0.06 12.84 -37.81
CA SER A 658 1.10 12.97 -38.71
C SER A 658 1.07 11.96 -39.86
N VAL A 659 0.56 10.76 -39.61
CA VAL A 659 0.37 9.71 -40.62
C VAL A 659 -0.79 10.07 -41.55
N ASP A 660 -1.90 10.57 -40.99
CA ASP A 660 -3.08 11.00 -41.74
C ASP A 660 -2.72 12.13 -42.71
N LEU A 661 -2.00 13.15 -42.24
CA LEU A 661 -1.54 14.27 -43.07
C LEU A 661 -0.69 13.82 -44.26
N VAL A 662 0.26 12.91 -44.03
CA VAL A 662 1.12 12.39 -45.10
C VAL A 662 0.32 11.52 -46.06
N THR A 663 -0.62 10.73 -45.56
CA THR A 663 -1.53 9.91 -46.37
C THR A 663 -2.38 10.77 -47.29
N GLU A 664 -2.98 11.84 -46.77
CA GLU A 664 -3.78 12.81 -47.53
C GLU A 664 -2.93 13.52 -48.61
N GLN A 665 -1.69 13.90 -48.29
CA GLN A 665 -0.76 14.51 -49.25
C GLN A 665 -0.34 13.54 -50.37
N ILE A 666 -0.20 12.24 -50.07
CA ILE A 666 0.07 11.22 -51.09
C ILE A 666 -1.16 11.03 -51.98
N GLN A 667 -2.35 10.94 -51.40
CA GLN A 667 -3.60 10.73 -52.15
C GLN A 667 -3.93 11.90 -53.09
N SER A 668 -3.81 13.14 -52.60
CA SER A 668 -4.04 14.36 -53.38
C SER A 668 -3.06 14.53 -54.56
N ARG A 669 -1.80 14.09 -54.42
CA ARG A 669 -0.83 14.09 -55.52
C ARG A 669 -1.08 13.00 -56.53
N THR A 670 -1.48 11.81 -56.08
CA THR A 670 -1.78 10.69 -56.97
C THR A 670 -2.94 11.05 -57.90
N THR A 671 -3.96 11.75 -57.39
CA THR A 671 -5.11 12.26 -58.17
C THR A 671 -4.77 13.40 -59.14
N GLN A 672 -3.79 14.25 -58.83
CA GLN A 672 -3.32 15.29 -59.75
C GLN A 672 -2.55 14.71 -60.96
N THR A 673 -1.79 13.61 -60.78
CA THR A 673 -1.15 12.90 -61.90
C THR A 673 -2.15 12.18 -62.81
N SER A 674 -3.25 11.66 -62.27
CA SER A 674 -4.32 11.05 -63.08
C SER A 674 -5.03 12.06 -63.97
N LYS A 675 -5.28 13.28 -63.48
CA LYS A 675 -5.91 14.36 -64.26
C LYS A 675 -5.02 14.93 -65.37
N LYS A 676 -3.69 14.77 -65.30
CA LYS A 676 -2.77 15.21 -66.36
C LYS A 676 -2.62 14.22 -67.51
N ILE A 677 -3.13 12.98 -67.39
CA ILE A 677 -3.06 11.96 -68.46
C ILE A 677 -4.35 11.94 -69.31
N GLU A 678 -5.45 12.55 -68.84
CA GLU A 678 -6.70 12.67 -69.59
C GLU A 678 -6.88 14.01 -70.34
N GLY A 679 -5.91 14.93 -70.26
CA GLY A 679 -5.95 16.23 -70.94
C GLY A 679 -4.97 16.33 -72.11
N GLY A 680 -5.47 16.14 -73.33
CA GLY A 680 -4.80 16.60 -74.57
C GLY A 680 -4.68 18.13 -74.64
N PRO A 681 -3.94 18.67 -75.63
CA PRO A 681 -3.18 19.91 -75.51
C PRO A 681 -4.09 21.16 -75.46
N GLY A 682 -3.87 22.00 -74.46
CA GLY A 682 -4.59 23.27 -74.28
C GLY A 682 -3.78 24.23 -73.42
N ALA A 683 -3.34 25.29 -74.09
CA ALA A 683 -2.57 26.46 -73.71
C ALA A 683 -2.74 27.09 -72.31
N TYR A 684 -1.71 27.93 -72.02
CA TYR A 684 -1.63 29.15 -71.19
C TYR A 684 -0.82 29.10 -69.87
N GLU A 685 0.31 29.83 -69.92
CA GLU A 685 0.74 30.94 -69.04
C GLU A 685 -0.14 31.19 -67.80
N GLU A 686 0.34 31.39 -66.57
CA GLU A 686 1.50 32.10 -66.00
C GLU A 686 2.01 31.37 -64.76
#